data_AF-A0A928AVJ7-F1
#
_entry.id   AF-A0A928AVJ7-F1
#
_cell.length_a   1.000
_cell.length_b   1.000
_cell.length_c   1.000
_cell.angle_alpha   90.00
_cell.angle_beta   90.00
_cell.angle_gamma   90.00
#
_symmetry.space_group_name_H-M   'P 1'
#
loop_
_entity.id
_entity.type
_entity.pdbx_description
1 polymer ?
#
loop_
_entity_poly.entity_id
_entity_poly.type
_entity_poly.pdbx_seq_one_letter_code
_entity_poly.pdbx_strand_id
1 'polypeptide(L)'
;MVTLTNNLLRMKTDRCIKDFCVFILIVFAYLLFKKPILAFFDSRVLPILSNVQFSTLTHIVFAIICCIICFYICRICKRKYNMSSIAICYAMLALAIYAEHRVWGSYCATPNLFYGIGYMDILMLLLGISVIILISIKYFPKKVNQNLNNTESSFILDYPIEAESEDLLNYTSSAHTLAEKIKNIDAKHSCSIGLIAPWGMGKTSYLNILKKCFDDESCIVLKFNPRHSISSDHIQKDFFNLLFSTLGQYDGRFNASFKDYLKAINIIADNLFMTKVLNVHKIWNKSAEKEEVNDAIQHINKRIIVFIDDFDRLLRDEIIEVFKLIDGNASFTNLIFISAYDKEYINTIIKCAHSQYHSFADKFFTIEVHLPIRPYAATYNYLLDNISKLLNISNEAKEEYNSTIGPNLDIVQRYLPTIRDVKRFLNIFIPRFTMLREEVEFKDYFFLSLIRYRFINEYQNLRDGHYTDIDIKKGFNQFYVKDGVSCQSIDVLNILFSEDMRFRSINNRTAFNIYFYESVVAGLRIEDMKQMFIIPNLKEVYDYIDNVYKKNMFTDLLAYIESVNIVGFNDFHTFERYIDVVMYILGTNRGNLSTNIAAFGLIYKRSAEQVSEKYNIQEGEYKELLIKKLHGNYPYYPYQLVRDYIFALLKNEIKEEAILSSNDVITIAKESLYELCRMDPVVSQQHLRMMYNCVSKIDINTDKVTLDDDVCKLVGKKIKANPMRYFENFVRLGGVSSSPDFNTITCEPFWEQIFGNASDFNSYIEGLTEKEVPNILRVKNFWKLYKANDYAPIEYNNQGSVQAKIDNDLQEEVKKLNILIDIEKEFNDLHSNSKSSLPGEKAVYIAQYNLCLTAIDNIGLYVKFTGSLRARISQAISEIS
;
A
#
# COMPACT_ATOMS: atom_id res chain seq x y z
N MET A 1 -1.95 25.97 29.00
CA MET A 1 -2.57 25.19 30.11
C MET A 1 -2.36 25.84 31.48
N VAL A 2 -1.14 26.27 31.84
CA VAL A 2 -0.72 26.81 33.17
C VAL A 2 -1.67 27.84 33.80
N THR A 3 -2.22 28.80 33.05
CA THR A 3 -3.13 29.83 33.62
C THR A 3 -4.51 29.27 33.98
N LEU A 4 -5.03 28.31 33.20
CA LEU A 4 -6.28 27.61 33.50
C LEU A 4 -6.08 26.65 34.67
N THR A 5 -4.92 25.97 34.71
CA THR A 5 -4.50 25.15 35.85
C THR A 5 -4.34 26.00 37.10
N ASN A 6 -3.79 27.20 37.01
CA ASN A 6 -3.61 28.10 38.15
C ASN A 6 -4.92 28.67 38.67
N ASN A 7 -5.89 29.00 37.80
CA ASN A 7 -7.23 29.42 38.23
C ASN A 7 -8.07 28.25 38.78
N LEU A 8 -7.97 27.05 38.19
CA LEU A 8 -8.57 25.83 38.74
C LEU A 8 -7.89 25.39 40.05
N LEU A 9 -6.59 25.57 40.18
CA LEU A 9 -5.85 25.38 41.43
C LEU A 9 -6.32 26.41 42.45
N ARG A 10 -6.36 27.71 42.15
CA ARG A 10 -6.84 28.76 43.06
C ARG A 10 -8.28 28.51 43.51
N MET A 11 -9.21 28.22 42.60
CA MET A 11 -10.59 27.87 42.96
C MET A 11 -10.67 26.59 43.80
N LYS A 12 -9.84 25.57 43.51
CA LYS A 12 -9.70 24.39 44.39
C LYS A 12 -9.10 24.76 45.74
N THR A 13 -8.17 25.72 45.79
CA THR A 13 -7.48 26.16 47.01
C THR A 13 -8.47 26.91 47.90
N ASP A 14 -9.26 27.84 47.36
CA ASP A 14 -10.29 28.58 48.10
C ASP A 14 -11.40 27.66 48.63
N ARG A 15 -11.84 26.68 47.81
CA ARG A 15 -12.80 25.67 48.26
C ARG A 15 -12.21 24.78 49.36
N CYS A 16 -10.96 24.36 49.21
CA CYS A 16 -10.25 23.54 50.20
C CYS A 16 -9.99 24.31 51.51
N ILE A 17 -9.71 25.62 51.44
CA ILE A 17 -9.57 26.50 52.60
C ILE A 17 -10.91 26.63 53.31
N LYS A 18 -12.01 26.91 52.58
CA LYS A 18 -13.35 27.00 53.17
C LYS A 18 -13.75 25.69 53.86
N ASP A 19 -13.57 24.57 53.18
CA ASP A 19 -13.82 23.23 53.70
C ASP A 19 -12.97 22.98 54.97
N PHE A 20 -11.68 23.31 54.96
CA PHE A 20 -10.80 23.18 56.11
C PHE A 20 -11.19 24.09 57.29
N CYS A 21 -11.61 25.33 57.03
CA CYS A 21 -12.14 26.24 58.05
C CYS A 21 -13.41 25.66 58.71
N VAL A 22 -14.31 25.06 57.93
CA VAL A 22 -15.51 24.38 58.46
C VAL A 22 -15.11 23.17 59.33
N PHE A 23 -14.12 22.39 58.90
CA PHE A 23 -13.59 21.29 59.71
C PHE A 23 -13.02 21.78 61.05
N ILE A 24 -12.21 22.85 61.05
CA ILE A 24 -11.67 23.45 62.28
C ILE A 24 -12.79 23.99 63.17
N LEU A 25 -13.80 24.65 62.60
CA LEU A 25 -14.97 25.14 63.34
C LEU A 25 -15.72 24.00 64.05
N ILE A 26 -15.88 22.85 63.39
CA ILE A 26 -16.52 21.67 63.98
C ILE A 26 -15.66 21.09 65.11
N VAL A 27 -14.34 21.00 64.93
CA VAL A 27 -13.41 20.57 65.99
C VAL A 27 -13.46 21.52 67.18
N PHE A 28 -13.43 22.83 66.92
CA PHE A 28 -13.52 23.87 67.95
C PHE A 28 -14.86 23.81 68.70
N ALA A 29 -15.98 23.66 68.00
CA ALA A 29 -17.29 23.49 68.59
C ALA A 29 -17.36 22.22 69.46
N TYR A 30 -16.83 21.09 68.99
CA TYR A 30 -16.72 19.88 69.80
C TYR A 30 -15.92 20.13 71.08
N LEU A 31 -14.74 20.75 70.99
CA LEU A 31 -13.89 21.03 72.15
C LEU A 31 -14.56 21.95 73.18
N LEU A 32 -15.26 22.99 72.73
CA LEU A 32 -16.01 23.90 73.62
C LEU A 32 -17.17 23.20 74.32
N PHE A 33 -17.94 22.40 73.58
CA PHE A 33 -19.19 21.83 74.05
C PHE A 33 -19.09 20.35 74.45
N LYS A 34 -17.89 19.73 74.49
CA LYS A 34 -17.77 18.29 74.77
C LYS A 34 -18.42 17.87 76.09
N LYS A 35 -18.20 18.63 77.17
CA LYS A 35 -18.79 18.35 78.49
C LYS A 35 -20.33 18.37 78.47
N PRO A 36 -21.00 19.44 77.99
CA PRO A 36 -22.46 19.45 77.91
C PRO A 36 -23.01 18.44 76.90
N ILE A 37 -22.31 18.16 75.79
CA ILE A 37 -22.71 17.12 74.83
C ILE A 37 -22.72 15.74 75.49
N LEU A 38 -21.68 15.41 76.26
CA LEU A 38 -21.60 14.14 77.00
C LEU A 38 -22.65 14.06 78.11
N ALA A 39 -22.84 15.13 78.88
CA ALA A 39 -23.88 15.17 79.91
C ALA A 39 -25.30 14.99 79.31
N PHE A 40 -25.55 15.55 78.13
CA PHE A 40 -26.78 15.31 77.38
C PHE A 40 -26.88 13.85 76.92
N PHE A 41 -25.80 13.30 76.37
CA PHE A 41 -25.76 11.90 75.94
C PHE A 41 -26.04 10.94 77.11
N ASP A 42 -25.39 11.14 78.25
CA ASP A 42 -25.56 10.30 79.44
C ASP A 42 -26.95 10.39 80.06
N SER A 43 -27.53 11.59 80.09
CA SER A 43 -28.85 11.81 80.72
C SER A 43 -30.04 11.43 79.84
N ARG A 44 -29.90 11.53 78.51
CA ARG A 44 -31.03 11.36 77.57
C ARG A 44 -30.88 10.18 76.63
N VAL A 45 -29.67 9.88 76.17
CA VAL A 45 -29.43 8.90 75.09
C VAL A 45 -29.03 7.54 75.66
N LEU A 46 -28.07 7.52 76.58
CA LEU A 46 -27.56 6.30 77.20
C LEU A 46 -28.64 5.44 77.89
N PRO A 47 -29.63 5.99 78.62
CA PRO A 47 -30.69 5.18 79.26
C PRO A 47 -31.63 4.50 78.26
N ILE A 48 -31.77 5.06 77.06
CA ILE A 48 -32.55 4.46 75.98
C ILE A 48 -31.75 3.32 75.36
N LEU A 49 -30.46 3.56 75.10
CA LEU A 49 -29.56 2.56 74.50
C LEU A 49 -29.27 1.38 75.45
N SER A 50 -29.33 1.57 76.76
CA SER A 50 -29.14 0.48 77.75
C SER A 50 -30.27 -0.55 77.78
N ASN A 51 -31.45 -0.21 77.24
CA ASN A 51 -32.63 -1.08 77.22
C ASN A 51 -32.80 -1.86 75.89
N VAL A 52 -31.81 -1.80 74.99
CA VAL A 52 -31.86 -2.49 73.70
C VAL A 52 -31.75 -4.00 73.89
N GLN A 53 -32.70 -4.75 73.34
CA GLN A 53 -32.67 -6.22 73.36
C GLN A 53 -31.85 -6.75 72.18
N PHE A 54 -30.90 -7.62 72.47
CA PHE A 54 -30.06 -8.28 71.46
C PHE A 54 -30.55 -9.70 71.25
N SER A 55 -30.88 -10.04 69.99
CA SER A 55 -31.33 -11.37 69.58
C SER A 55 -30.44 -11.94 68.47
N THR A 56 -30.54 -13.24 68.22
CA THR A 56 -29.85 -13.91 67.10
C THR A 56 -30.13 -13.21 65.75
N LEU A 57 -31.36 -12.73 65.53
CA LEU A 57 -31.72 -11.95 64.34
C LEU A 57 -30.93 -10.65 64.23
N THR A 58 -30.74 -9.91 65.34
CA THR A 58 -29.95 -8.67 65.33
C THR A 58 -28.48 -8.90 64.99
N HIS A 59 -27.89 -10.02 65.45
CA HIS A 59 -26.53 -10.42 65.06
C HIS A 59 -26.42 -10.74 63.56
N ILE A 60 -27.41 -11.43 62.99
CA ILE A 60 -27.45 -11.75 61.55
C ILE A 60 -27.56 -10.46 60.71
N VAL A 61 -28.46 -9.55 61.08
CA VAL A 61 -28.61 -8.26 60.39
C VAL A 61 -27.32 -7.44 60.46
N PHE A 62 -26.65 -7.42 61.62
CA PHE A 62 -25.37 -6.75 61.76
C PHE A 62 -24.26 -7.37 60.90
N ALA A 63 -24.21 -8.69 60.80
CA ALA A 63 -23.26 -9.39 59.93
C ALA A 63 -23.48 -9.01 58.45
N ILE A 64 -24.74 -8.90 58.00
CA ILE A 64 -25.07 -8.45 56.64
C ILE A 64 -24.57 -7.01 56.40
N ILE A 65 -24.78 -6.09 57.36
CA ILE A 65 -24.28 -4.70 57.27
C ILE A 65 -22.75 -4.69 57.13
N CYS A 66 -22.03 -5.49 57.93
CA CYS A 66 -20.58 -5.62 57.83
C CYS A 66 -20.15 -6.17 56.46
N CYS A 67 -20.83 -7.20 55.94
CA CYS A 67 -20.55 -7.74 54.61
C CYS A 67 -20.76 -6.70 53.50
N ILE A 68 -21.80 -5.86 53.58
CA ILE A 68 -22.04 -4.76 52.65
C ILE A 68 -20.90 -3.74 52.73
N ILE A 69 -20.50 -3.32 53.93
CA ILE A 69 -19.40 -2.37 54.12
C ILE A 69 -18.08 -2.96 53.59
N CYS A 70 -17.77 -4.21 53.91
CA CYS A 70 -16.60 -4.92 53.37
C CYS A 70 -16.64 -5.00 51.83
N PHE A 71 -17.80 -5.27 51.23
CA PHE A 71 -17.98 -5.24 49.78
C PHE A 71 -17.68 -3.85 49.19
N TYR A 72 -18.18 -2.78 49.83
CA TYR A 72 -17.87 -1.41 49.42
C TYR A 72 -16.38 -1.08 49.57
N ILE A 73 -15.73 -1.49 50.66
CA ILE A 73 -14.28 -1.33 50.88
C ILE A 73 -13.51 -2.06 49.77
N CYS A 74 -13.86 -3.32 49.48
CA CYS A 74 -13.28 -4.09 48.38
C CYS A 74 -13.48 -3.40 47.02
N ARG A 75 -14.65 -2.78 46.78
CA ARG A 75 -14.93 -2.02 45.56
C ARG A 75 -14.10 -0.73 45.49
N ILE A 76 -13.91 -0.03 46.61
CA ILE A 76 -13.04 1.15 46.72
C ILE A 76 -11.58 0.76 46.39
N CYS A 77 -11.09 -0.35 46.93
CA CYS A 77 -9.78 -0.91 46.60
C CYS A 77 -9.65 -1.25 45.11
N LYS A 78 -10.62 -2.00 44.55
CA LYS A 78 -10.59 -2.44 43.14
C LYS A 78 -10.69 -1.26 42.18
N ARG A 79 -11.57 -0.30 42.44
CA ARG A 79 -11.81 0.87 41.56
C ARG A 79 -10.86 2.03 41.81
N LYS A 80 -10.01 1.94 42.84
CA LYS A 80 -9.11 3.03 43.29
C LYS A 80 -9.88 4.36 43.42
N TYR A 81 -11.00 4.31 44.12
CA TYR A 81 -11.90 5.45 44.23
C TYR A 81 -11.21 6.61 44.95
N ASN A 82 -11.15 7.78 44.31
CA ASN A 82 -10.54 8.98 44.88
C ASN A 82 -11.61 9.81 45.61
N MET A 83 -11.48 9.96 46.92
CA MET A 83 -12.42 10.70 47.77
C MET A 83 -11.86 12.08 48.13
N SER A 84 -12.76 13.06 48.35
CA SER A 84 -12.37 14.39 48.81
C SER A 84 -11.61 14.35 50.14
N SER A 85 -10.56 15.16 50.29
CA SER A 85 -9.72 15.24 51.50
C SER A 85 -10.54 15.47 52.76
N ILE A 86 -11.59 16.28 52.68
CA ILE A 86 -12.39 16.65 53.85
C ILE A 86 -13.22 15.49 54.41
N ALA A 87 -13.70 14.60 53.54
CA ALA A 87 -14.44 13.43 54.00
C ALA A 87 -13.55 12.49 54.82
N ILE A 88 -12.26 12.39 54.45
CA ILE A 88 -11.25 11.65 55.23
C ILE A 88 -11.02 12.34 56.58
N CYS A 89 -10.93 13.68 56.62
CA CYS A 89 -10.81 14.44 57.88
C CYS A 89 -12.00 14.22 58.82
N TYR A 90 -13.24 14.24 58.31
CA TYR A 90 -14.42 13.94 59.14
C TYR A 90 -14.44 12.51 59.67
N ALA A 91 -14.07 11.51 58.84
CA ALA A 91 -13.96 10.13 59.29
C ALA A 91 -12.87 9.96 60.37
N MET A 92 -11.72 10.63 60.22
CA MET A 92 -10.67 10.65 61.24
C MET A 92 -11.12 11.32 62.54
N LEU A 93 -11.88 12.42 62.46
CA LEU A 93 -12.44 13.07 63.64
C LEU A 93 -13.44 12.17 64.35
N ALA A 94 -14.32 11.48 63.62
CA ALA A 94 -15.25 10.50 64.20
C ALA A 94 -14.50 9.35 64.90
N LEU A 95 -13.43 8.83 64.28
CA LEU A 95 -12.56 7.82 64.88
C LEU A 95 -11.87 8.32 66.16
N ALA A 96 -11.39 9.58 66.15
CA ALA A 96 -10.72 10.18 67.31
C ALA A 96 -11.67 10.41 68.49
N ILE A 97 -12.88 10.95 68.23
CA ILE A 97 -13.92 11.15 69.25
C ILE A 97 -14.33 9.79 69.84
N TYR A 98 -14.51 8.77 68.99
CA TYR A 98 -14.84 7.43 69.44
C TYR A 98 -13.74 6.85 70.35
N ALA A 99 -12.47 6.95 69.93
CA ALA A 99 -11.34 6.46 70.72
C ALA A 99 -11.19 7.19 72.07
N GLU A 100 -11.36 8.53 72.10
CA GLU A 100 -11.33 9.35 73.34
C GLU A 100 -12.24 8.76 74.41
N HIS A 101 -13.48 8.43 74.05
CA HIS A 101 -14.50 8.00 75.01
C HIS A 101 -14.57 6.49 75.25
N ARG A 102 -14.24 5.68 74.23
CA ARG A 102 -14.33 4.21 74.29
C ARG A 102 -13.08 3.53 74.83
N VAL A 103 -11.89 4.06 74.51
CA VAL A 103 -10.59 3.43 74.84
C VAL A 103 -9.98 4.08 76.09
N TRP A 104 -10.03 5.41 76.18
CA TRP A 104 -9.49 6.17 77.31
C TRP A 104 -10.56 6.67 78.30
N GLY A 105 -11.83 6.60 77.91
CA GLY A 105 -12.98 7.00 78.73
C GLY A 105 -13.64 5.84 79.47
N SER A 106 -14.77 6.14 80.11
CA SER A 106 -15.48 5.21 81.00
C SER A 106 -16.62 4.44 80.31
N TYR A 107 -16.78 4.54 78.98
CA TYR A 107 -17.86 3.88 78.26
C TYR A 107 -17.50 2.44 77.88
N CYS A 108 -18.35 1.50 78.29
CA CYS A 108 -18.22 0.08 77.97
C CYS A 108 -19.01 -0.28 76.70
N ALA A 109 -18.52 -1.29 75.97
CA ALA A 109 -19.27 -1.83 74.83
C ALA A 109 -20.45 -2.69 75.27
N THR A 110 -21.65 -2.36 74.75
CA THR A 110 -22.86 -3.17 74.87
C THR A 110 -23.50 -3.37 73.48
N PRO A 111 -23.86 -4.60 73.07
CA PRO A 111 -23.60 -5.86 73.77
C PRO A 111 -22.12 -6.24 73.66
N ASN A 112 -21.62 -6.95 74.65
CA ASN A 112 -20.30 -7.53 74.58
C ASN A 112 -20.38 -8.83 73.76
N LEU A 113 -20.07 -8.76 72.47
CA LEU A 113 -20.12 -9.96 71.60
C LEU A 113 -19.04 -10.96 72.00
N PHE A 114 -17.80 -10.49 72.16
CA PHE A 114 -16.63 -11.29 72.55
C PHE A 114 -15.61 -10.41 73.28
N TYR A 115 -15.17 -10.81 74.48
CA TYR A 115 -13.99 -10.25 75.18
C TYR A 115 -13.91 -8.71 75.25
N GLY A 116 -15.04 -8.03 75.40
CA GLY A 116 -15.12 -6.58 75.56
C GLY A 116 -15.35 -5.80 74.26
N ILE A 117 -15.66 -6.46 73.13
CA ILE A 117 -15.89 -5.84 71.81
C ILE A 117 -17.40 -5.80 71.51
N GLY A 118 -17.92 -4.63 71.12
CA GLY A 118 -19.30 -4.41 70.69
C GLY A 118 -19.45 -4.13 69.20
N TYR A 119 -20.69 -3.96 68.74
CA TYR A 119 -21.01 -3.69 67.34
C TYR A 119 -20.34 -2.41 66.79
N MET A 120 -20.33 -1.34 67.60
CA MET A 120 -19.72 -0.07 67.20
C MET A 120 -18.20 -0.18 67.06
N ASP A 121 -17.54 -1.05 67.85
CA ASP A 121 -16.09 -1.26 67.72
C ASP A 121 -15.76 -1.85 66.33
N ILE A 122 -16.58 -2.78 65.83
CA ILE A 122 -16.41 -3.40 64.50
C ILE A 122 -16.68 -2.37 63.38
N LEU A 123 -17.74 -1.56 63.50
CA LEU A 123 -18.03 -0.52 62.49
C LEU A 123 -16.94 0.55 62.43
N MET A 124 -16.39 0.96 63.58
CA MET A 124 -15.29 1.92 63.64
C MET A 124 -13.99 1.31 63.12
N LEU A 125 -13.74 0.02 63.33
CA LEU A 125 -12.62 -0.69 62.70
C LEU A 125 -12.75 -0.70 61.17
N LEU A 126 -13.92 -1.02 60.62
CA LEU A 126 -14.17 -0.99 59.18
C LEU A 126 -14.01 0.43 58.60
N LEU A 127 -14.48 1.46 59.32
CA LEU A 127 -14.26 2.86 58.95
C LEU A 127 -12.76 3.20 58.95
N GLY A 128 -12.01 2.78 59.98
CA GLY A 128 -10.56 2.96 60.07
C GLY A 128 -9.82 2.29 58.91
N ILE A 129 -10.16 1.03 58.59
CA ILE A 129 -9.62 0.31 57.43
C ILE A 129 -9.91 1.08 56.14
N SER A 130 -11.13 1.59 55.97
CA SER A 130 -11.49 2.38 54.79
C SER A 130 -10.67 3.68 54.68
N VAL A 131 -10.43 4.38 55.79
CA VAL A 131 -9.60 5.59 55.84
C VAL A 131 -8.15 5.29 55.48
N ILE A 132 -7.58 4.22 56.03
CA ILE A 132 -6.21 3.79 55.73
C ILE A 132 -6.06 3.45 54.24
N ILE A 133 -7.02 2.72 53.67
CA ILE A 133 -7.05 2.38 52.24
C ILE A 133 -7.13 3.66 51.39
N LEU A 134 -8.01 4.60 51.73
CA LEU A 134 -8.17 5.85 50.99
C LEU A 134 -6.92 6.74 51.04
N ILE A 135 -6.28 6.84 52.21
CA ILE A 135 -4.99 7.53 52.38
C ILE A 135 -3.92 6.82 51.55
N SER A 136 -3.88 5.49 51.59
CA SER A 136 -2.91 4.69 50.84
C SER A 136 -3.05 4.88 49.33
N ILE A 137 -4.27 4.86 48.78
CA ILE A 137 -4.55 5.13 47.37
C ILE A 137 -4.08 6.54 46.96
N LYS A 138 -4.26 7.53 47.85
CA LYS A 138 -3.96 8.93 47.57
C LYS A 138 -2.48 9.28 47.62
N TYR A 139 -1.76 8.75 48.61
CA TYR A 139 -0.34 9.08 48.85
C TYR A 139 0.63 8.05 48.27
N PHE A 140 0.16 6.83 47.99
CA PHE A 140 0.91 5.81 47.24
C PHE A 140 0.20 5.47 45.94
N PRO A 141 -0.04 6.43 45.03
CA PRO A 141 -0.50 6.09 43.70
C PRO A 141 0.56 5.18 43.07
N LYS A 142 0.15 3.99 42.60
CA LYS A 142 1.01 3.23 41.67
C LYS A 142 1.40 4.22 40.56
N LYS A 143 2.71 4.38 40.30
CA LYS A 143 3.19 5.04 39.09
C LYS A 143 2.33 4.54 37.94
N VAL A 144 1.73 5.46 37.18
CA VAL A 144 1.12 5.11 35.88
C VAL A 144 2.16 4.25 35.18
N ASN A 145 1.75 3.07 34.69
CA ASN A 145 2.65 2.15 34.00
C ASN A 145 3.42 2.98 32.97
N GLN A 146 4.70 3.28 33.21
CA GLN A 146 5.50 4.05 32.27
C GLN A 146 5.62 3.29 30.94
N ASN A 147 5.35 1.97 30.95
CA ASN A 147 5.17 1.14 29.77
C ASN A 147 4.00 1.54 28.85
N LEU A 148 2.99 2.29 29.33
CA LEU A 148 1.94 2.85 28.44
C LEU A 148 2.44 4.05 27.62
N ASN A 149 3.52 4.70 28.05
CA ASN A 149 4.17 5.79 27.32
C ASN A 149 5.34 5.30 26.46
N ASN A 150 5.78 4.04 26.62
CA ASN A 150 6.87 3.44 25.86
C ASN A 150 6.40 2.67 24.61
N THR A 151 5.10 2.55 24.37
CA THR A 151 4.61 2.26 23.03
C THR A 151 4.54 3.59 22.31
N GLU A 152 5.50 3.86 21.42
CA GLU A 152 5.40 4.98 20.47
C GLU A 152 3.98 4.96 19.89
N SER A 153 3.20 6.02 20.12
CA SER A 153 1.84 6.04 19.62
C SER A 153 1.90 6.00 18.10
N SER A 154 1.25 4.99 17.49
CA SER A 154 1.23 4.83 16.03
C SER A 154 0.57 5.99 15.27
N PHE A 155 -0.13 6.88 15.98
CA PHE A 155 -0.82 8.04 15.41
C PHE A 155 -0.13 9.35 15.75
N ILE A 156 0.07 10.18 14.73
CA ILE A 156 0.51 11.56 14.86
C ILE A 156 -0.69 12.44 15.23
N LEU A 157 -0.62 13.10 16.38
CA LEU A 157 -1.70 13.94 16.87
C LEU A 157 -1.62 15.37 16.31
N ASP A 158 -2.78 15.91 15.94
CA ASP A 158 -2.94 17.27 15.40
C ASP A 158 -3.26 18.27 16.53
N TYR A 159 -2.31 18.44 17.44
CA TYR A 159 -2.39 19.48 18.47
C TYR A 159 -1.66 20.75 18.04
N PRO A 160 -2.19 21.94 18.40
CA PRO A 160 -1.44 23.18 18.23
C PRO A 160 -0.23 23.18 19.16
N ILE A 161 0.92 23.60 18.64
CA ILE A 161 2.13 23.74 19.45
C ILE A 161 1.90 24.67 20.65
N GLU A 162 2.54 24.33 21.77
CA GLU A 162 2.53 25.17 22.96
C GLU A 162 3.89 25.87 23.17
N ALA A 163 5.00 25.35 22.64
CA ALA A 163 6.35 25.89 22.83
C ALA A 163 6.99 26.41 21.53
N GLU A 164 7.84 27.44 21.66
CA GLU A 164 8.61 27.98 20.53
C GLU A 164 9.59 26.95 19.94
N SER A 165 10.09 26.02 20.76
CA SER A 165 10.97 24.93 20.29
C SER A 165 10.29 23.94 19.36
N GLU A 166 8.95 23.94 19.30
CA GLU A 166 8.16 23.08 18.41
C GLU A 166 7.80 23.78 17.08
N ASP A 167 8.23 25.03 16.90
CA ASP A 167 7.84 25.89 15.77
C ASP A 167 8.60 25.56 14.47
N LEU A 168 8.14 24.51 13.80
CA LEU A 168 8.66 24.08 12.50
C LEU A 168 8.52 25.16 11.40
N LEU A 169 7.50 26.02 11.48
CA LEU A 169 7.18 27.01 10.45
C LEU A 169 7.85 28.38 10.70
N ASN A 170 8.66 28.49 11.76
CA ASN A 170 9.38 29.71 12.14
C ASN A 170 8.46 30.94 12.31
N TYR A 171 7.26 30.74 12.86
CA TYR A 171 6.34 31.81 13.24
C TYR A 171 6.83 32.67 14.41
N THR A 172 7.74 32.16 15.24
CA THR A 172 8.25 32.78 16.47
C THR A 172 8.73 34.22 16.22
N SER A 173 9.63 34.45 15.26
CA SER A 173 10.14 35.80 14.98
C SER A 173 9.04 36.79 14.56
N SER A 174 8.06 36.31 13.76
CA SER A 174 6.94 37.14 13.33
C SER A 174 5.95 37.44 14.45
N ALA A 175 5.73 36.49 15.36
CA ALA A 175 4.88 36.68 16.55
C ALA A 175 5.50 37.71 17.51
N HIS A 176 6.81 37.64 17.76
CA HIS A 176 7.54 38.64 18.56
C HIS A 176 7.42 40.04 17.96
N THR A 177 7.64 40.17 16.64
CA THR A 177 7.50 41.46 15.93
C THR A 177 6.09 42.04 16.06
N LEU A 178 5.06 41.19 15.96
CA LEU A 178 3.67 41.61 16.12
C LEU A 178 3.38 42.01 17.58
N ALA A 179 3.87 41.25 18.56
CA ALA A 179 3.68 41.55 19.97
C ALA A 179 4.24 42.93 20.35
N GLU A 180 5.45 43.26 19.88
CA GLU A 180 6.05 44.59 20.10
C GLU A 180 5.24 45.71 19.46
N LYS A 181 4.67 45.50 18.26
CA LYS A 181 3.75 46.47 17.66
C LYS A 181 2.48 46.64 18.50
N ILE A 182 1.90 45.55 19.00
CA ILE A 182 0.69 45.57 19.84
C ILE A 182 0.94 46.29 21.16
N LYS A 183 2.10 46.06 21.79
CA LYS A 183 2.54 46.74 23.02
C LYS A 183 2.71 48.25 22.86
N ASN A 184 2.79 48.76 21.64
CA ASN A 184 3.00 50.18 21.34
C ASN A 184 1.75 50.88 20.75
N ILE A 185 0.60 50.19 20.64
CA ILE A 185 -0.65 50.79 20.16
C ILE A 185 -1.13 51.90 21.13
N ASP A 186 -1.61 53.04 20.61
CA ASP A 186 -2.24 54.08 21.43
C ASP A 186 -3.56 53.54 22.01
N ALA A 187 -3.65 53.49 23.33
CA ALA A 187 -4.61 52.66 24.05
C ALA A 187 -5.83 53.43 24.58
N LYS A 188 -6.07 54.64 24.05
CA LYS A 188 -7.23 55.50 24.40
C LYS A 188 -8.59 54.87 24.10
N HIS A 189 -8.65 53.95 23.14
CA HIS A 189 -9.84 53.19 22.78
C HIS A 189 -9.53 51.70 22.68
N SER A 190 -10.58 50.87 22.71
CA SER A 190 -10.43 49.44 22.46
C SER A 190 -9.95 49.19 21.03
N CYS A 191 -9.00 48.27 20.86
CA CYS A 191 -8.48 47.88 19.54
C CYS A 191 -8.86 46.43 19.25
N SER A 192 -9.32 46.13 18.03
CA SER A 192 -9.58 44.77 17.60
C SER A 192 -8.63 44.36 16.47
N ILE A 193 -7.97 43.22 16.65
CA ILE A 193 -6.97 42.68 15.73
C ILE A 193 -7.45 41.34 15.20
N GLY A 194 -7.61 41.24 13.89
CA GLY A 194 -7.96 40.02 13.18
C GLY A 194 -6.72 39.35 12.58
N LEU A 195 -6.38 38.15 13.03
CA LEU A 195 -5.34 37.32 12.41
C LEU A 195 -5.95 36.43 11.32
N ILE A 196 -5.65 36.76 10.07
CA ILE A 196 -6.29 36.13 8.90
C ILE A 196 -5.41 34.99 8.39
N ALA A 197 -5.96 33.78 8.36
CA ALA A 197 -5.36 32.67 7.61
C ALA A 197 -6.40 31.60 7.26
N PRO A 198 -6.21 30.87 6.14
CA PRO A 198 -7.02 29.70 5.82
C PRO A 198 -6.98 28.63 6.92
N TRP A 199 -7.97 27.74 6.91
CA TRP A 199 -7.95 26.58 7.79
C TRP A 199 -6.71 25.70 7.54
N GLY A 200 -5.98 25.35 8.62
CA GLY A 200 -4.80 24.47 8.54
C GLY A 200 -3.46 25.20 8.64
N MET A 201 -3.42 26.53 8.50
CA MET A 201 -2.18 27.32 8.47
C MET A 201 -1.55 27.60 9.85
N GLY A 202 -2.03 26.97 10.91
CA GLY A 202 -1.44 27.12 12.26
C GLY A 202 -1.92 28.33 13.06
N LYS A 203 -3.13 28.85 12.82
CA LYS A 203 -3.72 29.99 13.57
C LYS A 203 -3.62 29.84 15.10
N THR A 204 -4.14 28.75 15.66
CA THR A 204 -4.10 28.50 17.11
C THR A 204 -2.66 28.35 17.62
N SER A 205 -1.77 27.75 16.82
CA SER A 205 -0.33 27.67 17.13
C SER A 205 0.33 29.05 17.20
N TYR A 206 0.05 29.90 16.22
CA TYR A 206 0.51 31.28 16.19
C TYR A 206 -0.04 32.08 17.38
N LEU A 207 -1.33 31.92 17.70
CA LEU A 207 -1.94 32.54 18.89
C LEU A 207 -1.26 32.09 20.18
N ASN A 208 -0.92 30.80 20.31
CA ASN A 208 -0.23 30.29 21.49
C ASN A 208 1.18 30.90 21.66
N ILE A 209 1.94 31.03 20.56
CA ILE A 209 3.25 31.70 20.57
C ILE A 209 3.07 33.18 20.92
N LEU A 210 2.20 33.90 20.18
CA LEU A 210 1.96 35.32 20.38
C LEU A 210 1.48 35.63 21.81
N LYS A 211 0.66 34.75 22.40
CA LYS A 211 0.23 34.86 23.79
C LYS A 211 1.40 34.86 24.76
N LYS A 212 2.42 34.02 24.54
CA LYS A 212 3.61 33.96 25.40
C LYS A 212 4.44 35.23 25.36
N CYS A 213 4.41 35.98 24.26
CA CYS A 213 5.08 37.28 24.14
C CYS A 213 4.50 38.36 25.08
N PHE A 214 3.33 38.13 25.66
CA PHE A 214 2.66 39.03 26.62
C PHE A 214 2.71 38.53 28.07
N ASP A 215 3.51 37.52 28.37
CA ASP A 215 3.69 36.99 29.74
C ASP A 215 4.69 37.85 30.53
N ASP A 216 4.43 39.16 30.61
CA ASP A 216 5.20 40.13 31.39
C ASP A 216 4.28 40.99 32.28
N GLU A 217 4.86 41.74 33.23
CA GLU A 217 4.08 42.49 34.21
C GLU A 217 3.27 43.65 33.61
N SER A 218 3.52 44.03 32.36
CA SER A 218 2.86 45.16 31.68
C SER A 218 1.48 44.79 31.13
N CYS A 219 1.18 43.50 31.00
CA CYS A 219 -0.02 42.98 30.36
C CYS A 219 -0.86 42.09 31.28
N ILE A 220 -2.18 42.11 31.07
CA ILE A 220 -3.15 41.15 31.61
C ILE A 220 -3.69 40.36 30.43
N VAL A 221 -3.39 39.06 30.40
CA VAL A 221 -3.76 38.20 29.28
C VAL A 221 -4.98 37.35 29.60
N LEU A 222 -6.06 37.53 28.84
CA LEU A 222 -7.28 36.72 28.91
C LEU A 222 -7.39 35.81 27.70
N LYS A 223 -7.80 34.55 27.92
CA LYS A 223 -8.18 33.62 26.85
C LYS A 223 -9.67 33.33 26.95
N PHE A 224 -10.42 33.76 25.94
CA PHE A 224 -11.83 33.50 25.79
C PHE A 224 -12.06 32.57 24.60
N ASN A 225 -12.80 31.48 24.82
CA ASN A 225 -13.26 30.61 23.73
C ASN A 225 -14.79 30.64 23.73
N PRO A 226 -15.43 31.32 22.76
CA PRO A 226 -16.88 31.47 22.72
C PRO A 226 -17.64 30.14 22.64
N ARG A 227 -17.01 29.06 22.13
CA ARG A 227 -17.62 27.73 22.04
C ARG A 227 -17.87 27.06 23.39
N HIS A 228 -17.26 27.56 24.46
CA HIS A 228 -17.48 27.04 25.80
C HIS A 228 -18.78 27.56 26.42
N SER A 229 -19.43 28.55 25.80
CA SER A 229 -20.71 29.08 26.24
C SER A 229 -21.85 28.10 25.94
N ILE A 230 -22.85 28.08 26.81
CA ILE A 230 -23.99 27.15 26.73
C ILE A 230 -24.87 27.45 25.51
N SER A 231 -25.04 28.74 25.20
CA SER A 231 -25.76 29.22 24.01
C SER A 231 -25.16 30.54 23.54
N SER A 232 -25.52 30.97 22.33
CA SER A 232 -25.12 32.26 21.76
C SER A 232 -25.39 33.43 22.72
N ASP A 233 -26.56 33.45 23.36
CA ASP A 233 -26.97 34.50 24.30
C ASP A 233 -26.08 34.59 25.56
N HIS A 234 -25.35 33.51 25.88
CA HIS A 234 -24.45 33.46 27.03
C HIS A 234 -23.02 33.91 26.71
N ILE A 235 -22.63 34.02 25.43
CA ILE A 235 -21.27 34.36 25.02
C ILE A 235 -20.79 35.66 25.68
N GLN A 236 -21.60 36.72 25.61
CA GLN A 236 -21.23 38.00 26.18
C GLN A 236 -21.18 37.94 27.72
N LYS A 237 -22.15 37.27 28.34
CA LYS A 237 -22.19 37.06 29.79
C LYS A 237 -20.93 36.34 30.28
N ASP A 238 -20.55 35.25 29.61
CA ASP A 238 -19.40 34.43 29.97
C ASP A 238 -18.08 35.19 29.75
N PHE A 239 -17.99 35.99 28.69
CA PHE A 239 -16.86 36.88 28.49
C PHE A 239 -16.73 37.91 29.63
N PHE A 240 -17.81 38.61 29.98
CA PHE A 240 -17.75 39.59 31.06
C PHE A 240 -17.47 38.93 32.41
N ASN A 241 -18.07 37.77 32.71
CA ASN A 241 -17.70 36.98 33.88
C ASN A 241 -16.19 36.72 33.94
N LEU A 242 -15.57 36.32 32.82
CA LEU A 242 -14.14 36.08 32.72
C LEU A 242 -13.32 37.39 32.89
N LEU A 243 -13.71 38.46 32.19
CA LEU A 243 -13.03 39.76 32.25
C LEU A 243 -13.06 40.32 33.67
N PHE A 244 -14.24 40.50 34.25
CA PHE A 244 -14.41 41.13 35.55
C PHE A 244 -13.84 40.28 36.70
N SER A 245 -13.92 38.94 36.63
CA SER A 245 -13.25 38.08 37.63
C SER A 245 -11.72 38.14 37.55
N THR A 246 -11.16 38.37 36.36
CA THR A 246 -9.72 38.56 36.19
C THR A 246 -9.29 39.95 36.68
N LEU A 247 -10.03 40.99 36.29
CA LEU A 247 -9.74 42.38 36.70
C LEU A 247 -10.02 42.62 38.19
N GLY A 248 -10.97 41.92 38.79
CA GLY A 248 -11.30 41.95 40.21
C GLY A 248 -10.15 41.57 41.15
N GLN A 249 -9.10 40.93 40.62
CA GLN A 249 -7.86 40.64 41.36
C GLN A 249 -6.96 41.88 41.51
N TYR A 250 -7.15 42.89 40.66
CA TYR A 250 -6.37 44.13 40.64
C TYR A 250 -7.15 45.30 41.24
N ASP A 251 -8.48 45.28 41.13
CA ASP A 251 -9.35 46.33 41.68
C ASP A 251 -10.69 45.77 42.16
N GLY A 252 -11.05 46.03 43.42
CA GLY A 252 -12.28 45.53 44.04
C GLY A 252 -13.58 46.11 43.46
N ARG A 253 -13.51 47.27 42.77
CA ARG A 253 -14.68 47.94 42.15
C ARG A 253 -15.36 47.05 41.12
N PHE A 254 -14.60 46.23 40.39
CA PHE A 254 -15.13 45.32 39.39
C PHE A 254 -16.14 44.31 39.92
N ASN A 255 -16.14 43.97 41.21
CA ASN A 255 -17.17 43.08 41.77
C ASN A 255 -18.55 43.75 41.91
N ALA A 256 -18.58 45.06 42.15
CA ALA A 256 -19.80 45.85 42.25
C ALA A 256 -20.27 46.30 40.87
N SER A 257 -19.41 47.00 40.11
CA SER A 257 -19.71 47.54 38.78
C SER A 257 -20.02 46.45 37.73
N PHE A 258 -19.60 45.20 37.97
CA PHE A 258 -19.93 44.05 37.12
C PHE A 258 -21.44 43.83 36.94
N LYS A 259 -22.20 43.84 38.04
CA LYS A 259 -23.64 43.54 37.98
C LYS A 259 -24.41 44.69 37.35
N ASP A 260 -24.01 45.92 37.68
CA ASP A 260 -24.68 47.13 37.21
C ASP A 260 -24.44 47.33 35.70
N TYR A 261 -23.20 47.10 35.23
CA TYR A 261 -22.89 47.12 33.80
C TYR A 261 -23.66 46.05 33.01
N LEU A 262 -23.68 44.79 33.46
CA LEU A 262 -24.40 43.71 32.77
C LEU A 262 -25.91 43.93 32.69
N LYS A 263 -26.50 44.59 33.69
CA LYS A 263 -27.91 45.02 33.68
C LYS A 263 -28.13 46.15 32.68
N ALA A 264 -27.23 47.14 32.63
CA ALA A 264 -27.32 48.28 31.70
C ALA A 264 -27.25 47.88 30.21
N ILE A 265 -26.62 46.74 29.89
CA ILE A 265 -26.56 46.19 28.52
C ILE A 265 -27.55 45.04 28.26
N ASN A 266 -28.53 44.84 29.16
CA ASN A 266 -29.59 43.83 29.05
C ASN A 266 -29.10 42.36 28.92
N ILE A 267 -27.90 42.04 29.40
CA ILE A 267 -27.36 40.67 29.36
C ILE A 267 -27.89 39.82 30.52
N ILE A 268 -28.18 40.45 31.67
CA ILE A 268 -28.85 39.79 32.80
C ILE A 268 -30.27 40.35 32.90
N ALA A 269 -31.22 39.64 32.28
CA ALA A 269 -32.63 39.85 32.58
C ALA A 269 -32.94 39.18 33.92
N ASP A 270 -32.88 39.93 35.02
CA ASP A 270 -33.52 39.48 36.27
C ASP A 270 -35.02 39.31 35.97
N ASN A 271 -35.55 38.10 36.22
CA ASN A 271 -36.94 37.67 36.06
C ASN A 271 -37.93 38.79 35.70
N LEU A 272 -38.39 38.79 34.44
CA LEU A 272 -39.42 39.65 33.82
C LEU A 272 -40.71 39.87 34.66
N PHE A 273 -40.91 39.12 35.74
CA PHE A 273 -42.08 39.21 36.61
C PHE A 273 -41.91 40.16 37.82
N MET A 274 -40.69 40.38 38.32
CA MET A 274 -40.47 41.22 39.52
C MET A 274 -40.15 42.68 39.17
N THR A 275 -39.76 42.97 37.92
CA THR A 275 -39.47 44.33 37.45
C THR A 275 -40.72 45.12 37.03
N LYS A 276 -41.90 44.48 36.95
CA LYS A 276 -43.19 45.15 36.66
C LYS A 276 -43.92 45.71 37.89
N VAL A 277 -43.50 45.38 39.12
CA VAL A 277 -44.23 45.76 40.35
C VAL A 277 -43.51 46.85 41.18
N LEU A 278 -42.25 47.17 40.88
CA LEU A 278 -41.52 48.24 41.54
C LEU A 278 -41.14 49.33 40.53
N ASN A 279 -41.97 50.37 40.48
CA ASN A 279 -41.64 51.68 39.90
C ASN A 279 -40.41 52.27 40.60
N VAL A 280 -39.23 51.97 40.08
CA VAL A 280 -38.02 52.77 40.28
C VAL A 280 -37.38 53.02 38.93
N HIS A 281 -37.69 54.19 38.38
CA HIS A 281 -36.85 54.84 37.38
C HIS A 281 -35.45 55.08 37.98
N LYS A 282 -34.58 54.08 37.91
CA LYS A 282 -33.18 54.32 37.56
C LYS A 282 -33.01 53.76 36.17
N ILE A 283 -33.15 54.64 35.19
CA ILE A 283 -32.65 54.42 33.84
C ILE A 283 -31.15 54.20 34.04
N TRP A 284 -30.69 52.94 34.11
CA TRP A 284 -29.26 52.65 34.11
C TRP A 284 -28.72 53.18 32.80
N ASN A 285 -28.00 54.30 32.89
CA ASN A 285 -27.42 54.91 31.72
C ASN A 285 -26.19 54.08 31.33
N LYS A 286 -26.29 53.32 30.24
CA LYS A 286 -25.20 52.52 29.67
C LYS A 286 -23.90 53.32 29.56
N SER A 287 -23.97 54.63 29.26
CA SER A 287 -22.76 55.46 29.15
C SER A 287 -22.07 55.67 30.50
N ALA A 288 -22.83 55.91 31.58
CA ALA A 288 -22.29 56.16 32.91
C ALA A 288 -21.64 54.90 33.52
N GLU A 289 -22.32 53.75 33.42
CA GLU A 289 -21.77 52.47 33.89
C GLU A 289 -20.52 52.05 33.10
N LYS A 290 -20.49 52.35 31.79
CA LYS A 290 -19.32 52.11 30.94
C LYS A 290 -18.14 53.00 31.33
N GLU A 291 -18.40 54.25 31.68
CA GLU A 291 -17.38 55.21 32.13
C GLU A 291 -16.75 54.79 33.45
N GLU A 292 -17.55 54.32 34.42
CA GLU A 292 -17.04 53.79 35.69
C GLU A 292 -16.11 52.58 35.49
N VAL A 293 -16.47 51.66 34.58
CA VAL A 293 -15.62 50.51 34.23
C VAL A 293 -14.34 50.96 33.52
N ASN A 294 -14.42 51.97 32.64
CA ASN A 294 -13.25 52.55 31.98
C ASN A 294 -12.29 53.20 32.97
N ASP A 295 -12.80 53.99 33.91
CA ASP A 295 -12.00 54.61 34.95
C ASP A 295 -11.29 53.53 35.77
N ALA A 296 -12.01 52.49 36.20
CA ALA A 296 -11.41 51.38 36.93
C ALA A 296 -10.29 50.70 36.13
N ILE A 297 -10.47 50.46 34.83
CA ILE A 297 -9.45 49.87 33.95
C ILE A 297 -8.23 50.78 33.80
N GLN A 298 -8.41 52.10 33.67
CA GLN A 298 -7.30 53.04 33.56
C GLN A 298 -6.38 53.02 34.80
N HIS A 299 -6.96 52.83 36.00
CA HIS A 299 -6.18 52.77 37.25
C HIS A 299 -5.29 51.52 37.36
N ILE A 300 -5.58 50.45 36.61
CA ILE A 300 -4.77 49.23 36.63
C ILE A 300 -3.39 49.48 35.99
N ASN A 301 -3.28 50.47 35.10
CA ASN A 301 -2.05 50.81 34.36
C ASN A 301 -1.37 49.61 33.65
N LYS A 302 -2.18 48.69 33.14
CA LYS A 302 -1.74 47.53 32.35
C LYS A 302 -2.56 47.40 31.08
N ARG A 303 -1.95 46.87 30.01
CA ARG A 303 -2.68 46.52 28.79
C ARG A 303 -3.45 45.23 29.00
N ILE A 304 -4.71 45.19 28.60
CA ILE A 304 -5.54 43.99 28.73
C ILE A 304 -5.66 43.35 27.35
N ILE A 305 -5.01 42.20 27.15
CA ILE A 305 -4.99 41.48 25.88
C ILE A 305 -5.98 40.32 25.95
N VAL A 306 -7.03 40.38 25.13
CA VAL A 306 -8.07 39.35 25.04
C VAL A 306 -7.86 38.51 23.78
N PHE A 307 -7.47 37.26 23.97
CA PHE A 307 -7.41 36.28 22.90
C PHE A 307 -8.76 35.59 22.72
N ILE A 308 -9.32 35.67 21.51
CA ILE A 308 -10.52 34.95 21.09
C ILE A 308 -10.07 33.81 20.14
N ASP A 309 -10.23 32.58 20.62
CA ASP A 309 -9.81 31.36 19.91
C ASP A 309 -11.03 30.63 19.31
N ASP A 310 -10.79 29.74 18.34
CA ASP A 310 -11.82 28.94 17.64
C ASP A 310 -12.95 29.78 16.98
N PHE A 311 -12.68 31.03 16.59
CA PHE A 311 -13.70 31.91 16.00
C PHE A 311 -14.32 31.33 14.70
N ASP A 312 -13.50 30.69 13.87
CA ASP A 312 -13.91 30.03 12.63
C ASP A 312 -14.64 28.69 12.82
N ARG A 313 -14.92 28.28 14.06
CA ARG A 313 -15.75 27.10 14.36
C ARG A 313 -17.12 27.45 14.93
N LEU A 314 -17.41 28.75 15.06
CA LEU A 314 -18.67 29.24 15.57
C LEU A 314 -19.77 29.16 14.52
N LEU A 315 -20.99 28.98 15.00
CA LEU A 315 -22.22 29.12 14.23
C LEU A 315 -22.52 30.60 13.99
N ARG A 316 -23.44 30.88 13.06
CA ARG A 316 -23.81 32.25 12.66
C ARG A 316 -24.16 33.14 13.85
N ASP A 317 -25.08 32.72 14.70
CA ASP A 317 -25.58 33.56 15.80
C ASP A 317 -24.49 33.81 16.85
N GLU A 318 -23.61 32.83 17.06
CA GLU A 318 -22.45 32.96 17.94
C GLU A 318 -21.42 33.97 17.39
N ILE A 319 -21.17 33.95 16.07
CA ILE A 319 -20.30 34.92 15.39
C ILE A 319 -20.84 36.35 15.60
N ILE A 320 -22.16 36.55 15.44
CA ILE A 320 -22.81 37.85 15.64
C ILE A 320 -22.63 38.34 17.08
N GLU A 321 -22.80 37.47 18.08
CA GLU A 321 -22.64 37.84 19.50
C GLU A 321 -21.18 38.21 19.84
N VAL A 322 -20.21 37.55 19.23
CA VAL A 322 -18.78 37.91 19.36
C VAL A 322 -18.48 39.25 18.66
N PHE A 323 -19.06 39.52 17.50
CA PHE A 323 -18.89 40.82 16.83
C PHE A 323 -19.47 41.99 17.65
N LYS A 324 -20.67 41.82 18.21
CA LYS A 324 -21.27 42.81 19.13
C LYS A 324 -20.39 43.06 20.36
N LEU A 325 -19.68 42.04 20.82
CA LEU A 325 -18.75 42.14 21.93
C LEU A 325 -17.51 42.96 21.55
N ILE A 326 -16.87 42.64 20.42
CA ILE A 326 -15.63 43.30 19.96
C ILE A 326 -15.86 44.79 19.65
N ASP A 327 -16.93 45.12 18.93
CA ASP A 327 -17.16 46.47 18.38
C ASP A 327 -18.08 47.35 19.25
N GLY A 328 -18.84 46.75 20.19
CA GLY A 328 -19.85 47.47 20.97
C GLY A 328 -19.66 47.33 22.49
N ASN A 329 -20.09 46.19 23.02
CA ASN A 329 -20.36 46.03 24.45
C ASN A 329 -19.10 45.93 25.30
N ALA A 330 -17.93 45.58 24.75
CA ALA A 330 -16.68 45.50 25.50
C ALA A 330 -15.63 46.52 25.03
N SER A 331 -16.06 47.64 24.44
CA SER A 331 -15.16 48.70 23.98
C SER A 331 -14.65 49.56 25.15
N PHE A 332 -13.70 49.03 25.92
CA PHE A 332 -13.05 49.70 27.05
C PHE A 332 -11.64 50.22 26.71
N THR A 333 -11.16 51.22 27.46
CA THR A 333 -9.78 51.74 27.36
C THR A 333 -8.77 50.64 27.67
N ASN A 334 -7.57 50.67 27.07
CA ASN A 334 -6.50 49.68 27.29
C ASN A 334 -6.85 48.22 26.97
N LEU A 335 -7.99 47.94 26.33
CA LEU A 335 -8.43 46.60 25.96
C LEU A 335 -8.11 46.30 24.48
N ILE A 336 -7.39 45.21 24.21
CA ILE A 336 -7.04 44.78 22.84
C ILE A 336 -7.55 43.37 22.59
N PHE A 337 -8.45 43.21 21.62
CA PHE A 337 -8.91 41.90 21.16
C PHE A 337 -7.99 41.37 20.06
N ILE A 338 -7.63 40.08 20.15
CA ILE A 338 -6.89 39.36 19.12
C ILE A 338 -7.68 38.11 18.78
N SER A 339 -8.20 38.02 17.56
CA SER A 339 -9.00 36.89 17.09
C SER A 339 -8.38 36.32 15.82
N ALA A 340 -8.16 34.99 15.77
CA ALA A 340 -7.69 34.35 14.54
C ALA A 340 -8.83 33.66 13.81
N TYR A 341 -8.93 33.85 12.49
CA TYR A 341 -10.06 33.33 11.72
C TYR A 341 -9.77 33.16 10.23
N ASP A 342 -10.62 32.39 9.57
CA ASP A 342 -10.66 32.27 8.12
C ASP A 342 -11.68 33.27 7.56
N LYS A 343 -11.18 34.30 6.87
CA LYS A 343 -11.99 35.42 6.40
C LYS A 343 -13.00 35.02 5.32
N GLU A 344 -12.61 34.13 4.40
CA GLU A 344 -13.50 33.66 3.35
C GLU A 344 -14.62 32.78 3.92
N TYR A 345 -14.27 31.89 4.84
CA TYR A 345 -15.23 31.02 5.52
C TYR A 345 -16.26 31.82 6.33
N ILE A 346 -15.81 32.76 7.17
CA ILE A 346 -16.70 33.60 7.99
C ILE A 346 -17.63 34.43 7.10
N ASN A 347 -17.12 35.06 6.04
CA ASN A 347 -17.95 35.81 5.11
C ASN A 347 -18.98 34.92 4.41
N THR A 348 -18.66 33.65 4.13
CA THR A 348 -19.60 32.68 3.54
C THR A 348 -20.74 32.33 4.50
N ILE A 349 -20.46 32.09 5.79
CA ILE A 349 -21.50 31.81 6.81
C ILE A 349 -22.47 32.98 6.96
N ILE A 350 -21.95 34.21 6.89
CA ILE A 350 -22.71 35.45 7.12
C ILE A 350 -23.51 35.87 5.88
N LYS A 351 -22.99 35.66 4.66
CA LYS A 351 -23.68 35.99 3.40
C LYS A 351 -25.07 35.35 3.30
N CYS A 352 -25.26 34.16 3.86
CA CYS A 352 -26.57 33.49 3.91
C CYS A 352 -27.62 34.22 4.80
N ALA A 353 -27.29 35.33 5.45
CA ALA A 353 -28.20 36.17 6.25
C ALA A 353 -28.42 37.59 5.69
N HIS A 354 -27.45 38.14 4.96
CA HIS A 354 -27.49 39.52 4.47
C HIS A 354 -26.98 39.59 3.03
N SER A 355 -27.90 39.77 2.08
CA SER A 355 -27.69 39.62 0.64
C SER A 355 -26.89 40.74 -0.05
N GLN A 356 -26.29 41.68 0.68
CA GLN A 356 -25.71 42.90 0.09
C GLN A 356 -24.24 43.20 0.40
N TYR A 357 -23.51 42.39 1.19
CA TYR A 357 -22.14 42.74 1.59
C TYR A 357 -21.13 41.61 1.37
N HIS A 358 -20.11 41.88 0.56
CA HIS A 358 -19.00 40.95 0.30
C HIS A 358 -17.91 40.95 1.41
N SER A 359 -17.93 41.93 2.33
CA SER A 359 -16.88 42.16 3.34
C SER A 359 -17.45 42.58 4.70
N PHE A 360 -18.29 41.73 5.32
CA PHE A 360 -18.95 42.06 6.59
C PHE A 360 -17.99 42.03 7.79
N ALA A 361 -17.07 41.07 7.83
CA ALA A 361 -16.11 40.92 8.93
C ALA A 361 -15.16 42.13 9.08
N ASP A 362 -14.81 42.78 7.97
CA ASP A 362 -13.88 43.91 7.88
C ASP A 362 -14.30 45.12 8.73
N LYS A 363 -15.59 45.23 9.06
CA LYS A 363 -16.12 46.32 9.90
C LYS A 363 -15.80 46.15 11.39
N PHE A 364 -15.47 44.95 11.84
CA PHE A 364 -15.33 44.63 13.28
C PHE A 364 -13.86 44.54 13.73
N PHE A 365 -12.90 44.48 12.80
CA PHE A 365 -11.47 44.44 13.09
C PHE A 365 -10.79 45.75 12.71
N THR A 366 -10.27 46.48 13.69
CA THR A 366 -9.50 47.72 13.48
C THR A 366 -8.22 47.47 12.70
N ILE A 367 -7.55 46.34 12.97
CA ILE A 367 -6.30 45.94 12.31
C ILE A 367 -6.44 44.51 11.82
N GLU A 368 -6.13 44.27 10.54
CA GLU A 368 -6.04 42.93 9.98
C GLU A 368 -4.57 42.56 9.74
N VAL A 369 -4.16 41.40 10.23
CA VAL A 369 -2.80 40.87 10.05
C VAL A 369 -2.92 39.50 9.39
N HIS A 370 -2.40 39.39 8.18
CA HIS A 370 -2.29 38.10 7.51
C HIS A 370 -1.13 37.31 8.11
N LEU A 371 -1.35 36.04 8.44
CA LEU A 371 -0.25 35.15 8.82
C LEU A 371 0.72 35.00 7.63
N PRO A 372 2.03 35.04 7.86
CA PRO A 372 3.00 34.94 6.78
C PRO A 372 2.96 33.54 6.16
N ILE A 373 2.91 33.48 4.82
CA ILE A 373 3.04 32.22 4.08
C ILE A 373 4.48 31.71 4.25
N ARG A 374 4.63 30.41 4.51
CA ARG A 374 5.93 29.77 4.72
C ARG A 374 6.30 28.86 3.56
N PRO A 375 7.60 28.77 3.19
CA PRO A 375 8.03 27.85 2.15
C PRO A 375 7.62 26.41 2.45
N TYR A 376 7.18 25.69 1.42
CA TYR A 376 6.71 24.32 1.57
C TYR A 376 7.82 23.34 1.99
N ALA A 377 9.09 23.71 1.82
CA ALA A 377 10.26 22.91 2.22
C ALA A 377 10.18 22.40 3.67
N ALA A 378 9.72 23.21 4.63
CA ALA A 378 9.58 22.76 6.02
C ALA A 378 8.50 21.67 6.18
N THR A 379 7.38 21.80 5.46
CA THR A 379 6.29 20.81 5.45
C THR A 379 6.73 19.52 4.77
N TYR A 380 7.48 19.64 3.67
CA TYR A 380 8.04 18.52 2.94
C TYR A 380 9.10 17.75 3.74
N ASN A 381 10.04 18.44 4.38
CA ASN A 381 11.03 17.82 5.25
C ASN A 381 10.34 17.08 6.41
N TYR A 382 9.32 17.68 7.01
CA TYR A 382 8.51 17.01 8.02
C TYR A 382 7.83 15.73 7.49
N LEU A 383 7.29 15.74 6.26
CA LEU A 383 6.72 14.54 5.64
C LEU A 383 7.78 13.44 5.52
N LEU A 384 8.94 13.72 4.91
CA LEU A 384 10.00 12.74 4.69
C LEU A 384 10.60 12.21 6.00
N ASP A 385 10.86 13.08 6.97
CA ASP A 385 11.43 12.69 8.26
C ASP A 385 10.47 11.78 9.03
N ASN A 386 9.16 12.05 8.97
CA ASN A 386 8.18 11.18 9.63
C ASN A 386 7.96 9.87 8.87
N ILE A 387 8.00 9.84 7.53
CA ILE A 387 7.99 8.58 6.78
C ILE A 387 9.19 7.72 7.18
N SER A 388 10.38 8.31 7.19
CA SER A 388 11.62 7.62 7.54
C SER A 388 11.58 7.06 8.97
N LYS A 389 11.18 7.90 9.93
CA LYS A 389 11.09 7.52 11.34
C LYS A 389 10.03 6.44 11.60
N LEU A 390 8.81 6.61 11.07
CA LEU A 390 7.68 5.73 11.39
C LEU A 390 7.73 4.38 10.68
N LEU A 391 8.38 4.30 9.51
CA LEU A 391 8.62 3.04 8.81
C LEU A 391 9.92 2.35 9.24
N ASN A 392 10.75 3.03 10.05
CA ASN A 392 12.07 2.58 10.48
C ASN A 392 12.94 2.11 9.31
N ILE A 393 13.07 2.97 8.29
CA ILE A 393 13.83 2.68 7.05
C ILE A 393 15.24 3.28 7.10
N SER A 394 16.16 2.72 6.30
CA SER A 394 17.53 3.20 6.20
C SER A 394 17.63 4.55 5.46
N ASN A 395 18.80 5.20 5.52
CA ASN A 395 19.03 6.47 4.83
C ASN A 395 18.96 6.30 3.30
N GLU A 396 19.43 5.17 2.77
CA GLU A 396 19.38 4.84 1.35
C GLU A 396 17.93 4.74 0.86
N ALA A 397 17.06 4.05 1.62
CA ALA A 397 15.63 3.98 1.32
C ALA A 397 14.94 5.34 1.44
N LYS A 398 15.37 6.19 2.38
CA LYS A 398 14.86 7.57 2.50
C LYS A 398 15.21 8.38 1.25
N GLU A 399 16.42 8.23 0.72
CA GLU A 399 16.85 8.88 -0.53
C GLU A 399 16.07 8.38 -1.75
N GLU A 400 15.79 7.07 -1.82
CA GLU A 400 14.93 6.48 -2.84
C GLU A 400 13.48 7.04 -2.80
N TYR A 401 12.93 7.18 -1.60
CA TYR A 401 11.60 7.78 -1.45
C TYR A 401 11.60 9.27 -1.79
N ASN A 402 12.68 9.97 -1.45
CA ASN A 402 12.89 11.38 -1.82
C ASN A 402 13.03 11.56 -3.34
N SER A 403 13.73 10.66 -4.04
CA SER A 403 13.87 10.71 -5.51
C SER A 403 12.54 10.46 -6.23
N THR A 404 11.58 9.81 -5.55
CA THR A 404 10.22 9.61 -6.05
C THR A 404 9.31 10.82 -5.80
N ILE A 405 9.34 11.38 -4.58
CA ILE A 405 8.44 12.47 -4.18
C ILE A 405 8.95 13.84 -4.68
N GLY A 406 10.25 14.08 -4.61
CA GLY A 406 10.89 15.37 -4.89
C GLY A 406 10.59 15.93 -6.28
N PRO A 407 10.72 15.14 -7.38
CA PRO A 407 10.36 15.60 -8.72
C PRO A 407 8.88 15.97 -8.89
N ASN A 408 8.02 15.49 -8.00
CA ASN A 408 6.57 15.69 -8.02
C ASN A 408 6.09 16.60 -6.87
N LEU A 409 6.98 17.45 -6.33
CA LEU A 409 6.69 18.26 -5.15
C LEU A 409 5.48 19.18 -5.34
N ASP A 410 5.30 19.75 -6.54
CA ASP A 410 4.15 20.60 -6.87
C ASP A 410 2.82 19.85 -6.74
N ILE A 411 2.78 18.59 -7.18
CA ILE A 411 1.61 17.71 -7.03
C ILE A 411 1.40 17.42 -5.54
N VAL A 412 2.45 17.01 -4.83
CA VAL A 412 2.34 16.70 -3.39
C VAL A 412 1.87 17.91 -2.60
N GLN A 413 2.34 19.11 -2.92
CA GLN A 413 1.91 20.36 -2.28
C GLN A 413 0.43 20.67 -2.53
N ARG A 414 -0.11 20.39 -3.72
CA ARG A 414 -1.55 20.56 -3.98
C ARG A 414 -2.41 19.63 -3.13
N TYR A 415 -1.97 18.40 -2.91
CA TYR A 415 -2.71 17.41 -2.11
C TYR A 415 -2.46 17.59 -0.61
N LEU A 416 -1.27 18.01 -0.18
CA LEU A 416 -0.88 18.15 1.23
C LEU A 416 -0.39 19.57 1.54
N PRO A 417 -1.19 20.63 1.32
CA PRO A 417 -0.73 22.01 1.40
C PRO A 417 -0.28 22.45 2.80
N THR A 418 -0.72 21.76 3.87
CA THR A 418 -0.39 22.14 5.25
C THR A 418 0.20 20.98 6.06
N ILE A 419 0.93 21.29 7.15
CA ILE A 419 1.41 20.28 8.11
C ILE A 419 0.26 19.44 8.66
N ARG A 420 -0.92 20.02 8.87
CA ARG A 420 -2.10 19.27 9.31
C ARG A 420 -2.48 18.19 8.30
N ASP A 421 -2.43 18.52 7.02
CA ASP A 421 -2.72 17.56 5.95
C ASP A 421 -1.68 16.45 5.93
N VAL A 422 -0.40 16.79 6.06
CA VAL A 422 0.69 15.81 6.18
C VAL A 422 0.47 14.87 7.36
N LYS A 423 0.19 15.39 8.57
CA LYS A 423 -0.08 14.57 9.76
C LYS A 423 -1.25 13.60 9.54
N ARG A 424 -2.35 14.09 8.95
CA ARG A 424 -3.54 13.27 8.66
C ARG A 424 -3.26 12.21 7.59
N PHE A 425 -2.55 12.58 6.53
CA PHE A 425 -2.13 11.67 5.47
C PHE A 425 -1.25 10.56 6.03
N LEU A 426 -0.24 10.89 6.85
CA LEU A 426 0.66 9.90 7.45
C LEU A 426 -0.10 8.90 8.33
N ASN A 427 -1.09 9.34 9.10
CA ASN A 427 -1.94 8.44 9.89
C ASN A 427 -2.76 7.45 9.04
N ILE A 428 -3.01 7.77 7.76
CA ILE A 428 -3.73 6.91 6.80
C ILE A 428 -2.74 6.02 6.05
N PHE A 429 -1.62 6.58 5.62
CA PHE A 429 -0.62 5.95 4.78
C PHE A 429 0.23 4.93 5.55
N ILE A 430 0.84 5.35 6.66
CA ILE A 430 1.86 4.56 7.37
C ILE A 430 1.34 3.19 7.81
N PRO A 431 0.21 3.06 8.54
CA PRO A 431 -0.20 1.76 9.06
C PRO A 431 -0.47 0.73 7.97
N ARG A 432 -0.98 1.18 6.81
CA ARG A 432 -1.33 0.30 5.69
C ARG A 432 -0.12 -0.02 4.82
N PHE A 433 0.70 0.98 4.54
CA PHE A 433 1.94 0.76 3.78
C PHE A 433 2.88 -0.17 4.53
N THR A 434 3.01 -0.06 5.86
CA THR A 434 3.83 -0.99 6.67
C THR A 434 3.43 -2.46 6.45
N MET A 435 2.15 -2.76 6.25
CA MET A 435 1.68 -4.12 5.99
C MET A 435 1.91 -4.60 4.55
N LEU A 436 2.09 -3.66 3.60
CA LEU A 436 2.09 -3.95 2.17
C LEU A 436 3.41 -3.66 1.46
N ARG A 437 4.36 -2.99 2.11
CA ARG A 437 5.57 -2.44 1.47
C ARG A 437 6.42 -3.44 0.69
N GLU A 438 6.30 -4.73 0.98
CA GLU A 438 7.00 -5.81 0.24
C GLU A 438 6.23 -6.29 -1.01
N GLU A 439 4.95 -5.94 -1.14
CA GLU A 439 4.05 -6.41 -2.20
C GLU A 439 3.60 -5.29 -3.15
N VAL A 440 3.93 -4.03 -2.87
CA VAL A 440 3.56 -2.86 -3.68
C VAL A 440 4.74 -1.91 -3.84
N GLU A 441 4.77 -1.17 -4.94
CA GLU A 441 5.75 -0.11 -5.18
C GLU A 441 5.44 1.12 -4.30
N PHE A 442 6.47 1.69 -3.66
CA PHE A 442 6.30 2.88 -2.82
C PHE A 442 5.69 4.05 -3.61
N LYS A 443 6.21 4.33 -4.81
CA LYS A 443 5.69 5.37 -5.72
C LYS A 443 4.18 5.25 -5.86
N ASP A 444 3.74 4.08 -6.32
CA ASP A 444 2.35 3.86 -6.67
C ASP A 444 1.44 3.92 -5.45
N TYR A 445 1.85 3.32 -4.34
CA TYR A 445 1.04 3.30 -3.12
C TYR A 445 0.95 4.69 -2.46
N PHE A 446 2.04 5.47 -2.48
CA PHE A 446 2.08 6.84 -1.97
C PHE A 446 1.13 7.74 -2.77
N PHE A 447 1.25 7.76 -4.09
CA PHE A 447 0.42 8.58 -4.97
C PHE A 447 -1.05 8.16 -4.96
N LEU A 448 -1.34 6.85 -4.95
CA LEU A 448 -2.70 6.35 -4.77
C LEU A 448 -3.29 6.79 -3.42
N SER A 449 -2.48 6.80 -2.37
CA SER A 449 -2.92 7.26 -1.04
C SER A 449 -3.21 8.77 -1.00
N LEU A 450 -2.59 9.59 -1.85
CA LEU A 450 -2.96 11.00 -2.01
C LEU A 450 -4.38 11.14 -2.57
N ILE A 451 -4.72 10.37 -3.61
CA ILE A 451 -6.09 10.32 -4.16
C ILE A 451 -7.05 9.85 -3.06
N ARG A 452 -6.71 8.78 -2.34
CA ARG A 452 -7.53 8.25 -1.23
C ARG A 452 -7.78 9.30 -0.15
N TYR A 453 -6.78 10.11 0.18
CA TYR A 453 -6.86 11.15 1.20
C TYR A 453 -7.74 12.34 0.78
N ARG A 454 -7.64 12.79 -0.47
CA ARG A 454 -8.36 13.99 -0.96
C ARG A 454 -9.66 13.71 -1.68
N PHE A 455 -9.69 12.68 -2.51
CA PHE A 455 -10.75 12.41 -3.48
C PHE A 455 -11.20 10.95 -3.37
N ILE A 456 -11.87 10.61 -2.25
CA ILE A 456 -12.30 9.24 -1.98
C ILE A 456 -13.19 8.64 -3.08
N ASN A 457 -14.03 9.47 -3.71
CA ASN A 457 -14.88 9.05 -4.82
C ASN A 457 -14.05 8.70 -6.08
N GLU A 458 -12.98 9.47 -6.36
CA GLU A 458 -12.08 9.18 -7.47
C GLU A 458 -11.26 7.91 -7.20
N TYR A 459 -10.81 7.70 -5.96
CA TYR A 459 -10.17 6.45 -5.55
C TYR A 459 -11.09 5.23 -5.77
N GLN A 460 -12.39 5.34 -5.45
CA GLN A 460 -13.37 4.28 -5.69
C GLN A 460 -13.60 4.05 -7.19
N ASN A 461 -13.78 5.12 -7.97
CA ASN A 461 -13.91 5.03 -9.42
C ASN A 461 -12.69 4.39 -10.08
N LEU A 462 -11.48 4.68 -9.60
CA LEU A 462 -10.27 4.05 -10.09
C LEU A 462 -10.30 2.54 -9.81
N ARG A 463 -10.59 2.13 -8.58
CA ARG A 463 -10.72 0.71 -8.19
C ARG A 463 -11.71 -0.03 -9.09
N ASP A 464 -12.84 0.61 -9.40
CA ASP A 464 -13.93 0.01 -10.17
C ASP A 464 -13.66 0.05 -11.70
N GLY A 465 -12.46 0.48 -12.13
CA GLY A 465 -12.02 0.48 -13.52
C GLY A 465 -12.60 1.60 -14.38
N HIS A 466 -13.14 2.66 -13.77
CA HIS A 466 -13.74 3.76 -14.53
C HIS A 466 -12.70 4.58 -15.29
N TYR A 467 -11.47 4.69 -14.78
CA TYR A 467 -10.42 5.54 -15.37
C TYR A 467 -9.37 4.80 -16.20
N THR A 468 -9.35 3.46 -16.19
CA THR A 468 -8.28 2.67 -16.79
C THR A 468 -8.76 1.77 -17.92
N ASP A 469 -7.95 1.64 -18.98
CA ASP A 469 -8.19 0.74 -20.11
C ASP A 469 -6.95 -0.09 -20.44
N ILE A 470 -7.11 -1.06 -21.35
CA ILE A 470 -6.03 -1.91 -21.86
C ILE A 470 -5.78 -1.55 -23.32
N ASP A 471 -4.54 -1.18 -23.65
CA ASP A 471 -4.13 -0.98 -25.04
C ASP A 471 -3.54 -2.28 -25.60
N ILE A 472 -4.32 -2.96 -26.44
CA ILE A 472 -3.94 -4.20 -27.12
C ILE A 472 -2.65 -4.02 -27.93
N LYS A 473 -2.35 -2.82 -28.44
CA LYS A 473 -1.15 -2.54 -29.23
C LYS A 473 0.09 -2.36 -28.36
N LYS A 474 -0.05 -1.95 -27.10
CA LYS A 474 1.05 -1.73 -26.15
C LYS A 474 1.24 -2.89 -25.15
N GLY A 475 0.27 -3.79 -25.03
CA GLY A 475 0.40 -5.04 -24.28
C GLY A 475 -0.83 -5.36 -23.42
N PHE A 476 -1.22 -6.65 -23.35
CA PHE A 476 -2.45 -7.11 -22.68
C PHE A 476 -2.42 -7.07 -21.13
N ASN A 477 -1.24 -6.85 -20.54
CA ASN A 477 -1.03 -6.91 -19.09
C ASN A 477 -0.85 -5.55 -18.42
N GLN A 478 -0.96 -4.46 -19.16
CA GLN A 478 -0.78 -3.10 -18.64
C GLN A 478 -2.07 -2.29 -18.74
N PHE A 479 -2.36 -1.54 -17.68
CA PHE A 479 -3.41 -0.53 -17.63
C PHE A 479 -2.86 0.85 -18.02
N TYR A 480 -3.66 1.59 -18.75
CA TYR A 480 -3.42 2.97 -19.15
C TYR A 480 -4.60 3.85 -18.74
N VAL A 481 -4.38 5.16 -18.60
CA VAL A 481 -5.49 6.11 -18.39
C VAL A 481 -6.34 6.18 -19.66
N LYS A 482 -7.67 6.08 -19.51
CA LYS A 482 -8.62 6.24 -20.62
C LYS A 482 -8.54 7.63 -21.25
N ASP A 483 -8.67 7.70 -22.56
CA ASP A 483 -8.78 8.96 -23.29
C ASP A 483 -10.03 9.75 -22.84
N GLY A 484 -9.87 11.06 -22.63
CA GLY A 484 -10.98 11.96 -22.26
C GLY A 484 -11.42 11.89 -20.79
N VAL A 485 -10.68 11.20 -19.92
CA VAL A 485 -10.94 11.24 -18.48
C VAL A 485 -10.74 12.65 -17.93
N SER A 486 -11.80 13.18 -17.32
CA SER A 486 -11.77 14.46 -16.60
C SER A 486 -12.02 14.21 -15.12
N CYS A 487 -10.97 14.28 -14.31
CA CYS A 487 -11.03 14.18 -12.85
C CYS A 487 -10.01 15.12 -12.20
N GLN A 488 -10.16 15.38 -10.90
CA GLN A 488 -9.26 16.27 -10.16
C GLN A 488 -7.87 15.65 -9.96
N SER A 489 -7.78 14.30 -9.99
CA SER A 489 -6.55 13.55 -9.83
C SER A 489 -5.83 13.10 -11.11
N ILE A 490 -6.13 13.72 -12.25
CA ILE A 490 -5.53 13.33 -13.53
C ILE A 490 -3.99 13.41 -13.52
N ASP A 491 -3.43 14.36 -12.78
CA ASP A 491 -2.00 14.53 -12.57
C ASP A 491 -1.37 13.30 -11.89
N VAL A 492 -2.02 12.78 -10.86
CA VAL A 492 -1.59 11.59 -10.13
C VAL A 492 -1.84 10.33 -10.95
N LEU A 493 -2.98 10.23 -11.66
CA LEU A 493 -3.26 9.09 -12.54
C LEU A 493 -2.19 8.91 -13.62
N ASN A 494 -1.70 9.99 -14.21
CA ASN A 494 -0.62 9.94 -15.20
C ASN A 494 0.72 9.42 -14.62
N ILE A 495 0.98 9.64 -13.33
CA ILE A 495 2.16 9.07 -12.64
C ILE A 495 1.98 7.57 -12.38
N LEU A 496 0.78 7.18 -11.93
CA LEU A 496 0.45 5.79 -11.59
C LEU A 496 0.42 4.89 -12.83
N PHE A 497 -0.06 5.40 -13.96
CA PHE A 497 -0.22 4.66 -15.21
C PHE A 497 0.76 5.12 -16.30
N SER A 498 2.02 5.36 -15.90
CA SER A 498 3.12 5.63 -16.81
C SER A 498 3.47 4.42 -17.68
N GLU A 499 4.31 4.62 -18.72
CA GLU A 499 4.77 3.52 -19.58
C GLU A 499 5.70 2.53 -18.84
N ASP A 500 6.42 2.98 -17.81
CA ASP A 500 7.22 2.09 -16.95
C ASP A 500 6.31 1.16 -16.13
N MET A 501 6.40 -0.15 -16.41
CA MET A 501 5.62 -1.21 -15.75
C MET A 501 6.57 -2.20 -15.08
N ARG A 502 6.56 -2.23 -13.74
CA ARG A 502 7.27 -3.24 -12.95
C ARG A 502 6.33 -4.36 -12.52
N PHE A 503 6.90 -5.43 -11.98
CA PHE A 503 6.14 -6.62 -11.56
C PHE A 503 5.01 -6.29 -10.57
N ARG A 504 5.24 -5.40 -9.60
CA ARG A 504 4.24 -4.95 -8.62
C ARG A 504 3.71 -3.54 -8.85
N SER A 505 3.96 -2.92 -10.00
CA SER A 505 3.40 -1.61 -10.28
C SER A 505 1.87 -1.66 -10.39
N ILE A 506 1.19 -0.60 -10.01
CA ILE A 506 -0.29 -0.52 -10.07
C ILE A 506 -0.81 -0.63 -11.52
N ASN A 507 -0.04 -0.16 -12.49
CA ASN A 507 -0.36 -0.29 -13.91
C ASN A 507 -0.21 -1.72 -14.43
N ASN A 508 0.34 -2.66 -13.66
CA ASN A 508 0.35 -4.08 -14.00
C ASN A 508 -0.98 -4.72 -13.59
N ARG A 509 -1.63 -5.40 -14.54
CA ARG A 509 -2.94 -6.02 -14.35
C ARG A 509 -2.96 -7.08 -13.24
N THR A 510 -1.87 -7.81 -13.03
CA THR A 510 -1.79 -8.83 -11.96
C THR A 510 -1.63 -8.21 -10.57
N ALA A 511 -1.05 -7.01 -10.49
CA ALA A 511 -0.80 -6.32 -9.22
C ALA A 511 -1.88 -5.28 -8.85
N PHE A 512 -2.61 -4.74 -9.83
CA PHE A 512 -3.60 -3.66 -9.65
C PHE A 512 -4.52 -3.88 -8.43
N ASN A 513 -5.08 -5.06 -8.29
CA ASN A 513 -6.02 -5.39 -7.21
C ASN A 513 -5.38 -5.39 -5.81
N ILE A 514 -4.07 -5.65 -5.69
CA ILE A 514 -3.35 -5.66 -4.40
C ILE A 514 -3.42 -4.28 -3.74
N TYR A 515 -3.33 -3.21 -4.54
CA TYR A 515 -3.38 -1.82 -4.06
C TYR A 515 -4.70 -1.43 -3.41
N PHE A 516 -5.81 -2.10 -3.78
CA PHE A 516 -7.15 -1.79 -3.30
C PHE A 516 -7.64 -2.77 -2.24
N TYR A 517 -7.32 -4.06 -2.37
CA TYR A 517 -7.69 -5.08 -1.39
C TYR A 517 -6.72 -5.18 -0.22
N GLU A 518 -5.57 -4.51 -0.31
CA GLU A 518 -4.55 -4.50 0.75
C GLU A 518 -4.12 -5.92 1.15
N SER A 519 -4.11 -6.82 0.17
CA SER A 519 -3.70 -8.22 0.30
C SER A 519 -3.51 -8.88 -1.06
N VAL A 520 -2.66 -9.90 -1.11
CA VAL A 520 -2.52 -10.78 -2.27
C VAL A 520 -3.60 -11.86 -2.18
N VAL A 521 -4.72 -11.68 -2.89
CA VAL A 521 -5.89 -12.58 -2.84
C VAL A 521 -5.78 -13.74 -3.83
N ALA A 522 -5.33 -13.45 -5.05
CA ALA A 522 -5.27 -14.40 -6.17
C ALA A 522 -3.90 -14.33 -6.85
N GLY A 523 -2.86 -14.74 -6.12
CA GLY A 523 -1.49 -14.72 -6.61
C GLY A 523 -0.45 -15.11 -5.56
N LEU A 524 0.81 -15.19 -5.96
CA LEU A 524 1.93 -15.48 -5.04
C LEU A 524 2.44 -14.21 -4.38
N ARG A 525 2.75 -14.26 -3.08
CA ARG A 525 3.45 -13.18 -2.38
C ARG A 525 4.92 -13.14 -2.81
N ILE A 526 5.50 -11.96 -2.86
CA ILE A 526 6.94 -11.79 -3.13
C ILE A 526 7.75 -12.51 -2.07
N GLU A 527 7.34 -12.42 -0.80
CA GLU A 527 8.03 -13.12 0.29
C GLU A 527 8.07 -14.63 0.05
N ASP A 528 6.93 -15.25 -0.32
CA ASP A 528 6.86 -16.69 -0.61
C ASP A 528 7.77 -17.09 -1.78
N MET A 529 7.84 -16.26 -2.82
CA MET A 529 8.73 -16.50 -3.97
C MET A 529 10.20 -16.28 -3.64
N LYS A 530 10.54 -15.31 -2.79
CA LYS A 530 11.92 -15.10 -2.30
C LYS A 530 12.41 -16.29 -1.48
N GLN A 531 11.56 -16.88 -0.65
CA GLN A 531 11.92 -18.03 0.19
C GLN A 531 12.41 -19.22 -0.65
N MET A 532 11.89 -19.40 -1.86
CA MET A 532 12.32 -20.45 -2.80
C MET A 532 13.83 -20.45 -3.05
N PHE A 533 14.48 -19.28 -3.05
CA PHE A 533 15.92 -19.17 -3.27
C PHE A 533 16.76 -19.52 -2.04
N ILE A 534 16.14 -19.59 -0.87
CA ILE A 534 16.81 -19.82 0.43
C ILE A 534 16.75 -21.30 0.82
N ILE A 535 15.78 -22.07 0.29
CA ILE A 535 15.62 -23.49 0.58
C ILE A 535 16.92 -24.26 0.25
N PRO A 536 17.54 -24.97 1.22
CA PRO A 536 18.79 -25.68 0.99
C PRO A 536 18.65 -26.83 -0.01
N ASN A 537 17.53 -27.56 0.04
CA ASN A 537 17.30 -28.75 -0.77
C ASN A 537 16.64 -28.40 -2.13
N LEU A 538 17.37 -28.63 -3.22
CA LEU A 538 16.91 -28.43 -4.59
C LEU A 538 15.62 -29.19 -4.93
N LYS A 539 15.42 -30.38 -4.37
CA LYS A 539 14.21 -31.17 -4.64
C LYS A 539 12.97 -30.49 -4.08
N GLU A 540 13.07 -29.90 -2.88
CA GLU A 540 11.96 -29.16 -2.27
C GLU A 540 11.61 -27.90 -3.06
N VAL A 541 12.61 -27.24 -3.64
CA VAL A 541 12.41 -26.12 -4.56
C VAL A 541 11.62 -26.56 -5.80
N TYR A 542 12.01 -27.68 -6.42
CA TYR A 542 11.30 -28.21 -7.59
C TYR A 542 9.87 -28.65 -7.26
N ASP A 543 9.65 -29.29 -6.10
CA ASP A 543 8.32 -29.67 -5.62
C ASP A 543 7.44 -28.42 -5.39
N TYR A 544 8.01 -27.31 -4.89
CA TYR A 544 7.32 -26.03 -4.76
C TYR A 544 6.89 -25.48 -6.13
N ILE A 545 7.79 -25.45 -7.12
CA ILE A 545 7.50 -24.97 -8.48
C ILE A 545 6.40 -25.83 -9.14
N ASP A 546 6.48 -27.15 -8.99
CA ASP A 546 5.47 -28.09 -9.48
C ASP A 546 4.09 -27.83 -8.86
N ASN A 547 4.06 -27.53 -7.55
CA ASN A 547 2.82 -27.22 -6.85
C ASN A 547 2.23 -25.87 -7.28
N VAL A 548 3.06 -24.84 -7.50
CA VAL A 548 2.62 -23.54 -8.05
C VAL A 548 2.01 -23.73 -9.44
N TYR A 549 2.65 -24.53 -10.29
CA TYR A 549 2.15 -24.85 -11.63
C TYR A 549 0.77 -25.52 -11.55
N LYS A 550 0.59 -26.54 -10.71
CA LYS A 550 -0.68 -27.24 -10.51
C LYS A 550 -1.81 -26.34 -9.99
N LYS A 551 -1.49 -25.28 -9.24
CA LYS A 551 -2.45 -24.32 -8.68
C LYS A 551 -2.84 -23.19 -9.64
N ASN A 552 -2.36 -23.20 -10.89
CA ASN A 552 -2.57 -22.12 -11.88
C ASN A 552 -2.04 -20.75 -11.42
N MET A 553 -1.01 -20.73 -10.57
CA MET A 553 -0.36 -19.50 -10.07
C MET A 553 0.99 -19.26 -10.75
N PHE A 554 1.28 -20.00 -11.82
CA PHE A 554 2.60 -20.03 -12.45
C PHE A 554 2.96 -18.72 -13.15
N THR A 555 1.96 -17.99 -13.67
CA THR A 555 2.17 -16.71 -14.34
C THR A 555 2.85 -15.67 -13.45
N ASP A 556 2.48 -15.62 -12.17
CA ASP A 556 3.09 -14.70 -11.20
C ASP A 556 4.55 -15.06 -10.95
N LEU A 557 4.85 -16.35 -10.85
CA LEU A 557 6.22 -16.84 -10.68
C LEU A 557 7.08 -16.49 -11.89
N LEU A 558 6.57 -16.67 -13.12
CA LEU A 558 7.32 -16.36 -14.33
C LEU A 558 7.61 -14.86 -14.46
N ALA A 559 6.61 -14.02 -14.17
CA ALA A 559 6.78 -12.56 -14.19
C ALA A 559 7.70 -12.07 -13.06
N TYR A 560 7.64 -12.71 -11.89
CA TYR A 560 8.57 -12.43 -10.80
C TYR A 560 10.01 -12.75 -11.20
N ILE A 561 10.26 -13.93 -11.79
CA ILE A 561 11.60 -14.35 -12.25
C ILE A 561 12.21 -13.35 -13.22
N GLU A 562 11.44 -12.84 -14.18
CA GLU A 562 11.91 -11.80 -15.12
C GLU A 562 12.27 -10.49 -14.39
N SER A 563 11.55 -10.14 -13.32
CA SER A 563 11.77 -8.91 -12.57
C SER A 563 12.93 -8.95 -11.56
N VAL A 564 13.51 -10.12 -11.32
CA VAL A 564 14.58 -10.29 -10.33
C VAL A 564 15.83 -9.52 -10.76
N ASN A 565 16.31 -8.65 -9.87
CA ASN A 565 17.64 -8.06 -10.02
C ASN A 565 18.72 -9.07 -9.61
N ILE A 566 19.51 -9.53 -10.58
CA ILE A 566 20.54 -10.56 -10.38
C ILE A 566 21.67 -10.17 -9.42
N VAL A 567 21.90 -8.88 -9.18
CA VAL A 567 22.85 -8.40 -8.15
C VAL A 567 22.18 -8.06 -6.81
N GLY A 568 20.86 -8.28 -6.71
CA GLY A 568 20.06 -8.01 -5.53
C GLY A 568 20.08 -9.12 -4.48
N PHE A 569 20.69 -10.28 -4.76
CA PHE A 569 20.77 -11.38 -3.79
C PHE A 569 21.79 -11.10 -2.69
N ASN A 570 21.52 -11.64 -1.50
CA ASN A 570 22.36 -11.45 -0.31
C ASN A 570 23.74 -12.08 -0.46
N ASP A 571 23.84 -13.19 -1.18
CA ASP A 571 25.05 -13.99 -1.33
C ASP A 571 25.05 -14.74 -2.67
N PHE A 572 26.21 -15.27 -3.05
CA PHE A 572 26.38 -15.95 -4.34
C PHE A 572 25.60 -17.27 -4.44
N HIS A 573 25.39 -17.97 -3.33
CA HIS A 573 24.67 -19.25 -3.32
C HIS A 573 23.16 -19.05 -3.58
N THR A 574 22.55 -18.01 -3.02
CA THR A 574 21.14 -17.66 -3.33
C THR A 574 20.96 -17.22 -4.79
N PHE A 575 21.95 -16.54 -5.37
CA PHE A 575 21.99 -16.25 -6.81
C PHE A 575 22.16 -17.52 -7.66
N GLU A 576 23.04 -18.45 -7.28
CA GLU A 576 23.17 -19.75 -7.96
C GLU A 576 21.85 -20.51 -7.95
N ARG A 577 21.11 -20.48 -6.83
CA ARG A 577 19.78 -21.09 -6.72
C ARG A 577 18.77 -20.46 -7.67
N TYR A 578 18.85 -19.15 -7.93
CA TYR A 578 18.02 -18.51 -8.96
C TYR A 578 18.28 -19.10 -10.36
N ILE A 579 19.55 -19.34 -10.71
CA ILE A 579 19.90 -20.00 -11.98
C ILE A 579 19.30 -21.41 -12.04
N ASP A 580 19.39 -22.19 -10.94
CA ASP A 580 18.78 -23.53 -10.87
C ASP A 580 17.28 -23.50 -11.18
N VAL A 581 16.57 -22.53 -10.60
CA VAL A 581 15.12 -22.34 -10.81
C VAL A 581 14.81 -22.03 -12.27
N VAL A 582 15.54 -21.08 -12.87
CA VAL A 582 15.38 -20.71 -14.28
C VAL A 582 15.61 -21.91 -15.19
N MET A 583 16.71 -22.65 -14.97
CA MET A 583 17.04 -23.84 -15.76
C MET A 583 16.00 -24.95 -15.59
N TYR A 584 15.47 -25.17 -14.39
CA TYR A 584 14.45 -26.18 -14.14
C TYR A 584 13.11 -25.85 -14.84
N ILE A 585 12.67 -24.59 -14.80
CA ILE A 585 11.44 -24.15 -15.47
C ILE A 585 11.56 -24.32 -16.99
N LEU A 586 12.72 -23.98 -17.56
CA LEU A 586 12.99 -24.15 -18.98
C LEU A 586 13.18 -25.62 -19.37
N GLY A 587 13.86 -26.40 -18.53
CA GLY A 587 14.07 -27.85 -18.72
C GLY A 587 12.78 -28.67 -18.67
N THR A 588 11.77 -28.20 -17.95
CA THR A 588 10.43 -28.81 -17.93
C THR A 588 9.51 -28.33 -19.07
N ASN A 589 10.01 -27.48 -19.98
CA ASN A 589 9.27 -26.82 -21.06
C ASN A 589 8.04 -26.03 -20.57
N ARG A 590 8.13 -25.44 -19.38
CA ARG A 590 7.04 -24.62 -18.79
C ARG A 590 7.32 -23.11 -18.87
N GLY A 591 8.54 -22.72 -19.26
CA GLY A 591 8.89 -21.31 -19.43
C GLY A 591 8.11 -20.61 -20.54
N ASN A 592 8.09 -19.29 -20.47
CA ASN A 592 7.51 -18.40 -21.47
C ASN A 592 8.54 -17.33 -21.89
N LEU A 593 8.08 -16.28 -22.57
CA LEU A 593 8.93 -15.14 -22.95
C LEU A 593 9.69 -14.54 -21.74
N SER A 594 9.02 -14.37 -20.59
CA SER A 594 9.62 -13.83 -19.37
C SER A 594 10.82 -14.64 -18.88
N THR A 595 10.68 -15.98 -18.82
CA THR A 595 11.77 -16.87 -18.40
C THR A 595 12.91 -16.90 -19.42
N ASN A 596 12.59 -16.81 -20.71
CA ASN A 596 13.61 -16.72 -21.76
C ASN A 596 14.39 -15.41 -21.64
N ILE A 597 13.74 -14.26 -21.43
CA ILE A 597 14.40 -12.97 -21.20
C ILE A 597 15.33 -13.06 -19.98
N ALA A 598 14.84 -13.63 -18.87
CA ALA A 598 15.63 -13.84 -17.66
C ALA A 598 16.89 -14.69 -17.92
N ALA A 599 16.75 -15.77 -18.70
CA ALA A 599 17.86 -16.63 -19.07
C ALA A 599 18.87 -15.90 -19.98
N PHE A 600 18.41 -15.24 -21.05
CA PHE A 600 19.29 -14.47 -21.95
C PHE A 600 20.04 -13.36 -21.20
N GLY A 601 19.43 -12.75 -20.19
CA GLY A 601 20.08 -11.77 -19.33
C GLY A 601 21.31 -12.33 -18.59
N LEU A 602 21.36 -13.63 -18.31
CA LEU A 602 22.51 -14.27 -17.63
C LEU A 602 23.75 -14.40 -18.53
N ILE A 603 23.59 -14.47 -19.86
CA ILE A 603 24.74 -14.69 -20.76
C ILE A 603 25.43 -13.40 -21.20
N TYR A 604 24.89 -12.24 -20.85
CA TYR A 604 25.52 -10.95 -21.19
C TYR A 604 26.77 -10.71 -20.35
N LYS A 605 27.81 -10.18 -20.99
CA LYS A 605 29.08 -9.84 -20.34
C LYS A 605 28.90 -8.79 -19.25
N ARG A 606 28.05 -7.79 -19.48
CA ARG A 606 27.69 -6.80 -18.46
C ARG A 606 27.10 -7.44 -17.20
N SER A 607 26.24 -8.43 -17.36
CA SER A 607 25.67 -9.17 -16.23
C SER A 607 26.75 -9.92 -15.46
N ALA A 608 27.70 -10.54 -16.17
CA ALA A 608 28.85 -11.19 -15.56
C ALA A 608 29.72 -10.19 -14.76
N GLU A 609 30.07 -9.04 -15.33
CA GLU A 609 30.83 -7.98 -14.67
C GLU A 609 30.15 -7.52 -13.36
N GLN A 610 28.84 -7.26 -13.43
CA GLN A 610 28.05 -6.81 -12.27
C GLN A 610 27.97 -7.87 -11.16
N VAL A 611 27.77 -9.14 -11.52
CA VAL A 611 27.73 -10.26 -10.58
C VAL A 611 29.12 -10.49 -9.97
N SER A 612 30.17 -10.45 -10.79
CA SER A 612 31.56 -10.59 -10.35
C SER A 612 31.96 -9.51 -9.35
N GLU A 613 31.61 -8.25 -9.61
CA GLU A 613 31.83 -7.14 -8.69
C GLU A 613 31.05 -7.31 -7.39
N LYS A 614 29.75 -7.64 -7.48
CA LYS A 614 28.86 -7.76 -6.31
C LYS A 614 29.27 -8.88 -5.37
N TYR A 615 29.64 -10.04 -5.90
CA TYR A 615 29.90 -11.25 -5.12
C TYR A 615 31.39 -11.57 -4.97
N ASN A 616 32.28 -10.71 -5.49
CA ASN A 616 33.73 -10.85 -5.41
C ASN A 616 34.23 -12.20 -5.96
N ILE A 617 33.75 -12.57 -7.16
CA ILE A 617 34.15 -13.76 -7.91
C ILE A 617 34.79 -13.37 -9.24
N GLN A 618 35.62 -14.24 -9.81
CA GLN A 618 36.16 -13.98 -11.15
C GLN A 618 35.12 -14.25 -12.24
N GLU A 619 35.17 -13.49 -13.35
CA GLU A 619 34.28 -13.72 -14.51
C GLU A 619 34.40 -15.15 -15.06
N GLY A 620 35.59 -15.74 -14.99
CA GLY A 620 35.83 -17.13 -15.37
C GLY A 620 35.03 -18.13 -14.52
N GLU A 621 34.93 -17.90 -13.21
CA GLU A 621 34.13 -18.75 -12.31
C GLU A 621 32.63 -18.62 -12.62
N TYR A 622 32.15 -17.42 -12.93
CA TYR A 622 30.78 -17.20 -13.38
C TYR A 622 30.48 -17.92 -14.70
N LYS A 623 31.41 -17.83 -15.67
CA LYS A 623 31.30 -18.54 -16.95
C LYS A 623 31.23 -20.07 -16.74
N GLU A 624 32.10 -20.62 -15.90
CA GLU A 624 32.10 -22.06 -15.59
C GLU A 624 30.79 -22.50 -14.90
N LEU A 625 30.25 -21.67 -14.00
CA LEU A 625 28.95 -21.91 -13.39
C LEU A 625 27.85 -22.00 -14.44
N LEU A 626 27.77 -21.03 -15.36
CA LEU A 626 26.76 -21.03 -16.42
C LEU A 626 26.88 -22.26 -17.33
N ILE A 627 28.09 -22.63 -17.72
CA ILE A 627 28.35 -23.84 -18.52
C ILE A 627 27.81 -25.07 -17.79
N LYS A 628 28.14 -25.23 -16.50
CA LYS A 628 27.67 -26.34 -15.67
C LYS A 628 26.14 -26.38 -15.56
N LYS A 629 25.49 -25.23 -15.38
CA LYS A 629 24.01 -25.15 -15.24
C LYS A 629 23.29 -25.39 -16.57
N LEU A 630 23.85 -24.91 -17.69
CA LEU A 630 23.32 -25.14 -19.03
C LEU A 630 23.48 -26.58 -19.50
N HIS A 631 24.57 -27.25 -19.12
CA HIS A 631 24.74 -28.68 -19.35
C HIS A 631 23.58 -29.47 -18.72
N GLY A 632 23.12 -29.04 -17.54
CA GLY A 632 21.96 -29.61 -16.87
C GLY A 632 22.13 -31.11 -16.58
N ASN A 633 21.00 -31.79 -16.34
CA ASN A 633 20.92 -33.25 -16.19
C ASN A 633 19.68 -33.77 -16.92
N TYR A 634 19.76 -34.95 -17.53
CA TYR A 634 18.59 -35.62 -18.09
C TYR A 634 17.64 -36.07 -16.95
N PRO A 635 16.31 -35.90 -17.07
CA PRO A 635 15.52 -35.45 -18.23
C PRO A 635 15.25 -33.93 -18.32
N TYR A 636 15.83 -33.11 -17.43
CA TYR A 636 15.53 -31.67 -17.31
C TYR A 636 16.49 -30.76 -18.09
N TYR A 637 17.08 -31.27 -19.18
CA TYR A 637 17.98 -30.49 -20.02
C TYR A 637 17.20 -29.42 -20.82
N PRO A 638 17.56 -28.12 -20.73
CA PRO A 638 16.82 -27.03 -21.37
C PRO A 638 17.15 -26.90 -22.87
N TYR A 639 16.88 -27.95 -23.65
CA TYR A 639 17.27 -28.04 -25.06
C TYR A 639 16.74 -26.88 -25.93
N GLN A 640 15.55 -26.34 -25.63
CA GLN A 640 15.00 -25.22 -26.38
C GLN A 640 15.80 -23.93 -26.13
N LEU A 641 16.14 -23.62 -24.87
CA LEU A 641 16.99 -22.48 -24.53
C LEU A 641 18.36 -22.60 -25.20
N VAL A 642 18.98 -23.78 -25.13
CA VAL A 642 20.29 -24.02 -25.74
C VAL A 642 20.23 -23.81 -27.26
N ARG A 643 19.15 -24.26 -27.91
CA ARG A 643 18.92 -23.99 -29.33
C ARG A 643 18.85 -22.50 -29.61
N ASP A 644 18.05 -21.78 -28.83
CA ASP A 644 17.83 -20.35 -29.01
C ASP A 644 19.14 -19.57 -28.84
N TYR A 645 19.99 -19.95 -27.88
CA TYR A 645 21.34 -19.39 -27.72
C TYR A 645 22.26 -19.66 -28.91
N ILE A 646 22.31 -20.90 -29.41
CA ILE A 646 23.15 -21.25 -30.55
C ILE A 646 22.75 -20.45 -31.78
N PHE A 647 21.46 -20.36 -32.05
CA PHE A 647 20.95 -19.60 -33.20
C PHE A 647 21.24 -18.11 -33.05
N ALA A 648 21.00 -17.53 -31.88
CA ALA A 648 21.26 -16.11 -31.63
C ALA A 648 22.75 -15.77 -31.74
N LEU A 649 23.65 -16.64 -31.23
CA LEU A 649 25.11 -16.47 -31.32
C LEU A 649 25.62 -16.62 -32.76
N LEU A 650 25.18 -17.63 -33.49
CA LEU A 650 25.65 -17.89 -34.86
C LEU A 650 25.12 -16.87 -35.88
N LYS A 651 23.90 -16.35 -35.68
CA LYS A 651 23.31 -15.30 -36.52
C LYS A 651 23.72 -13.89 -36.10
N ASN A 652 24.47 -13.75 -35.00
CA ASN A 652 24.84 -12.46 -34.42
C ASN A 652 23.62 -11.57 -34.08
N GLU A 653 22.57 -12.20 -33.54
CA GLU A 653 21.32 -11.54 -33.14
C GLU A 653 21.35 -11.05 -31.68
N ILE A 654 22.41 -11.41 -30.93
CA ILE A 654 22.59 -10.91 -29.56
C ILE A 654 23.03 -9.44 -29.62
N LYS A 655 22.22 -8.57 -29.01
CA LYS A 655 22.44 -7.11 -29.00
C LYS A 655 23.65 -6.68 -28.18
N GLU A 656 24.04 -7.46 -27.18
CA GLU A 656 25.14 -7.18 -26.25
C GLU A 656 26.24 -8.25 -26.35
N GLU A 657 27.46 -7.93 -25.91
CA GLU A 657 28.56 -8.90 -25.88
C GLU A 657 28.20 -10.06 -24.93
N ALA A 658 28.29 -11.30 -25.40
CA ALA A 658 27.99 -12.50 -24.60
C ALA A 658 29.26 -13.08 -23.97
N ILE A 659 29.17 -13.58 -22.73
CA ILE A 659 30.29 -14.24 -22.04
C ILE A 659 30.55 -15.67 -22.57
N LEU A 660 29.52 -16.30 -23.14
CA LEU A 660 29.60 -17.60 -23.78
C LEU A 660 29.78 -17.45 -25.28
N SER A 661 30.73 -18.19 -25.84
CA SER A 661 30.90 -18.30 -27.29
C SER A 661 29.95 -19.33 -27.88
N SER A 662 29.71 -19.28 -29.21
CA SER A 662 28.95 -20.32 -29.91
C SER A 662 29.55 -21.72 -29.67
N ASN A 663 30.88 -21.84 -29.63
CA ASN A 663 31.56 -23.10 -29.38
C ASN A 663 31.30 -23.66 -27.98
N ASP A 664 31.24 -22.80 -26.96
CA ASP A 664 30.91 -23.21 -25.59
C ASP A 664 29.53 -23.88 -25.57
N VAL A 665 28.52 -23.22 -26.16
CA VAL A 665 27.14 -23.71 -26.16
C VAL A 665 26.94 -24.94 -27.06
N ILE A 666 27.59 -25.00 -28.22
CA ILE A 666 27.58 -26.18 -29.10
C ILE A 666 28.22 -27.39 -28.41
N THR A 667 29.32 -27.19 -27.68
CA THR A 667 29.98 -28.27 -26.92
C THR A 667 29.03 -28.86 -25.90
N ILE A 668 28.33 -28.01 -25.15
CA ILE A 668 27.29 -28.44 -24.20
C ILE A 668 26.21 -29.28 -24.92
N ALA A 669 25.70 -28.81 -26.07
CA ALA A 669 24.69 -29.55 -26.83
C ALA A 669 25.16 -30.95 -27.25
N LYS A 670 26.44 -31.08 -27.66
CA LYS A 670 27.04 -32.37 -28.02
C LYS A 670 27.17 -33.29 -26.80
N GLU A 671 27.69 -32.78 -25.69
CA GLU A 671 27.87 -33.54 -24.45
C GLU A 671 26.55 -34.07 -23.90
N SER A 672 25.52 -33.22 -23.84
CA SER A 672 24.19 -33.62 -23.38
C SER A 672 23.56 -34.68 -24.30
N LEU A 673 23.76 -34.59 -25.63
CA LEU A 673 23.29 -35.63 -26.56
C LEU A 673 24.05 -36.94 -26.37
N TYR A 674 25.36 -36.89 -26.13
CA TYR A 674 26.16 -38.09 -25.85
C TYR A 674 25.73 -38.77 -24.55
N GLU A 675 25.40 -38.00 -23.51
CA GLU A 675 24.84 -38.52 -22.27
C GLU A 675 23.50 -39.23 -22.51
N LEU A 676 22.56 -38.56 -23.20
CA LEU A 676 21.27 -39.17 -23.57
C LEU A 676 21.48 -40.47 -24.36
N CYS A 677 22.38 -40.46 -25.34
CA CYS A 677 22.72 -41.63 -26.15
C CYS A 677 23.31 -42.81 -25.34
N ARG A 678 23.90 -42.55 -24.17
CA ARG A 678 24.39 -43.60 -23.24
C ARG A 678 23.25 -44.13 -22.37
N MET A 679 22.33 -43.27 -21.94
CA MET A 679 21.20 -43.63 -21.08
C MET A 679 20.06 -44.33 -21.85
N ASP A 680 19.70 -43.81 -23.02
CA ASP A 680 18.74 -44.43 -23.96
C ASP A 680 19.48 -44.71 -25.28
N PRO A 681 19.82 -45.98 -25.57
CA PRO A 681 20.56 -46.28 -26.79
C PRO A 681 19.70 -46.17 -28.07
N VAL A 682 18.37 -46.12 -27.95
CA VAL A 682 17.43 -46.12 -29.09
C VAL A 682 17.01 -44.70 -29.43
N VAL A 683 17.34 -44.27 -30.66
CA VAL A 683 17.07 -42.90 -31.13
C VAL A 683 15.57 -42.62 -31.17
N SER A 684 15.14 -41.71 -30.30
CA SER A 684 13.78 -41.18 -30.20
C SER A 684 13.70 -39.74 -30.74
N GLN A 685 12.49 -39.17 -30.81
CA GLN A 685 12.31 -37.76 -31.18
C GLN A 685 13.09 -36.78 -30.28
N GLN A 686 13.31 -37.13 -29.01
CA GLN A 686 14.11 -36.30 -28.11
C GLN A 686 15.59 -36.26 -28.50
N HIS A 687 16.13 -37.40 -28.95
CA HIS A 687 17.50 -37.46 -29.47
C HIS A 687 17.66 -36.57 -30.70
N LEU A 688 16.69 -36.62 -31.61
CA LEU A 688 16.70 -35.79 -32.82
C LEU A 688 16.61 -34.30 -32.46
N ARG A 689 15.73 -33.91 -31.55
CA ARG A 689 15.65 -32.50 -31.08
C ARG A 689 16.98 -31.99 -30.50
N MET A 690 17.68 -32.81 -29.73
CA MET A 690 19.00 -32.46 -29.19
C MET A 690 20.08 -32.49 -30.27
N MET A 691 19.97 -33.40 -31.25
CA MET A 691 20.85 -33.44 -32.42
C MET A 691 20.77 -32.15 -33.24
N TYR A 692 19.58 -31.56 -33.37
CA TYR A 692 19.39 -30.30 -34.11
C TYR A 692 20.11 -29.11 -33.47
N ASN A 693 20.49 -29.22 -32.19
CA ASN A 693 21.27 -28.22 -31.49
C ASN A 693 22.77 -28.38 -31.75
N CYS A 694 23.23 -29.53 -32.24
CA CYS A 694 24.63 -29.79 -32.55
C CYS A 694 25.00 -29.18 -33.91
N VAL A 695 24.90 -27.85 -34.02
CA VAL A 695 25.08 -27.10 -35.27
C VAL A 695 26.56 -26.83 -35.51
N SER A 696 27.03 -27.12 -36.73
CA SER A 696 28.36 -26.74 -37.21
C SER A 696 28.35 -25.38 -37.91
N LYS A 697 27.34 -25.12 -38.74
CA LYS A 697 27.22 -23.87 -39.51
C LYS A 697 25.76 -23.54 -39.83
N ILE A 698 25.43 -22.26 -39.87
CA ILE A 698 24.17 -21.75 -40.43
C ILE A 698 24.51 -20.84 -41.61
N ASP A 699 23.91 -21.10 -42.77
CA ASP A 699 23.98 -20.19 -43.91
C ASP A 699 22.96 -19.07 -43.74
N ILE A 700 23.44 -17.84 -43.57
CA ILE A 700 22.61 -16.66 -43.23
C ILE A 700 21.63 -16.30 -44.34
N ASN A 701 21.94 -16.60 -45.61
CA ASN A 701 21.10 -16.19 -46.75
C ASN A 701 19.98 -17.20 -47.01
N THR A 702 20.22 -18.47 -46.71
CA THR A 702 19.31 -19.57 -47.03
C THR A 702 18.65 -20.20 -45.80
N ASP A 703 19.05 -19.78 -44.60
CA ASP A 703 18.72 -20.41 -43.30
C ASP A 703 19.05 -21.91 -43.25
N LYS A 704 19.92 -22.40 -44.16
CA LYS A 704 20.31 -23.80 -44.21
C LYS A 704 21.21 -24.12 -43.03
N VAL A 705 20.76 -25.06 -42.19
CA VAL A 705 21.49 -25.54 -41.02
C VAL A 705 22.32 -26.77 -41.38
N THR A 706 23.61 -26.71 -41.08
CA THR A 706 24.53 -27.85 -41.16
C THR A 706 24.87 -28.31 -39.74
N LEU A 707 24.58 -29.56 -39.44
CA LEU A 707 24.87 -30.21 -38.17
C LEU A 707 26.32 -30.74 -38.14
N ASP A 708 26.79 -31.04 -36.94
CA ASP A 708 28.07 -31.65 -36.68
C ASP A 708 28.14 -33.08 -37.27
N ASP A 709 29.17 -33.35 -38.07
CA ASP A 709 29.32 -34.59 -38.84
C ASP A 709 29.52 -35.82 -37.93
N ASP A 710 30.28 -35.69 -36.84
CA ASP A 710 30.51 -36.78 -35.89
C ASP A 710 29.21 -37.16 -35.15
N VAL A 711 28.40 -36.16 -34.80
CA VAL A 711 27.07 -36.36 -34.22
C VAL A 711 26.13 -37.05 -35.21
N CYS A 712 26.09 -36.60 -36.46
CA CYS A 712 25.27 -37.22 -37.51
C CYS A 712 25.64 -38.68 -37.73
N LYS A 713 26.95 -38.99 -37.79
CA LYS A 713 27.46 -40.37 -37.90
C LYS A 713 27.08 -41.23 -36.69
N LEU A 714 27.20 -40.70 -35.47
CA LEU A 714 26.83 -41.40 -34.25
C LEU A 714 25.33 -41.74 -34.23
N VAL A 715 24.47 -40.75 -34.48
CA VAL A 715 23.02 -40.92 -34.50
C VAL A 715 22.62 -41.85 -35.64
N GLY A 716 23.18 -41.69 -36.83
CA GLY A 716 22.97 -42.57 -37.99
C GLY A 716 23.34 -44.02 -37.70
N LYS A 717 24.48 -44.28 -37.03
CA LYS A 717 24.87 -45.63 -36.60
C LYS A 717 23.84 -46.25 -35.65
N LYS A 718 23.31 -45.47 -34.72
CA LYS A 718 22.28 -45.93 -33.77
C LYS A 718 20.93 -46.18 -34.44
N ILE A 719 20.51 -45.30 -35.36
CA ILE A 719 19.30 -45.52 -36.18
C ILE A 719 19.45 -46.81 -36.98
N LYS A 720 20.61 -47.05 -37.61
CA LYS A 720 20.88 -48.27 -38.36
C LYS A 720 20.78 -49.54 -37.50
N ALA A 721 21.17 -49.45 -36.23
CA ALA A 721 21.05 -50.57 -35.28
C ALA A 721 19.62 -50.79 -34.78
N ASN A 722 18.81 -49.73 -34.63
CA ASN A 722 17.41 -49.79 -34.17
C ASN A 722 16.55 -48.76 -34.93
N PRO A 723 16.03 -49.08 -36.12
CA PRO A 723 15.40 -48.10 -37.01
C PRO A 723 13.96 -47.72 -36.62
N MET A 724 13.27 -48.58 -35.88
CA MET A 724 11.82 -48.50 -35.62
C MET A 724 11.34 -47.11 -35.15
N ARG A 725 11.90 -46.57 -34.06
CA ARG A 725 11.48 -45.27 -33.49
C ARG A 725 11.78 -44.08 -34.38
N TYR A 726 12.82 -44.14 -35.20
CA TYR A 726 13.17 -43.06 -36.14
C TYR A 726 12.11 -42.97 -37.25
N PHE A 727 11.72 -44.11 -37.81
CA PHE A 727 10.78 -44.16 -38.92
C PHE A 727 9.31 -44.00 -38.53
N GLU A 728 8.95 -44.23 -37.26
CA GLU A 728 7.60 -44.02 -36.73
C GLU A 728 7.02 -42.64 -37.11
N ASN A 729 7.84 -41.58 -37.01
CA ASN A 729 7.45 -40.20 -37.31
C ASN A 729 8.24 -39.59 -38.50
N PHE A 730 8.83 -40.44 -39.34
CA PHE A 730 9.61 -39.97 -40.48
C PHE A 730 8.73 -39.32 -41.54
N VAL A 731 7.55 -39.86 -41.83
CA VAL A 731 6.57 -39.23 -42.74
C VAL A 731 5.50 -38.54 -41.89
N ARG A 732 5.35 -37.23 -42.06
CA ARG A 732 4.47 -36.40 -41.23
C ARG A 732 3.93 -35.19 -41.97
N LEU A 733 2.97 -34.49 -41.38
CA LEU A 733 2.47 -33.22 -41.91
C LEU A 733 3.52 -32.11 -41.76
N GLY A 734 3.77 -31.36 -42.83
CA GLY A 734 4.66 -30.21 -42.92
C GLY A 734 3.88 -28.90 -42.82
N GLY A 735 3.38 -28.60 -41.64
CA GLY A 735 2.43 -27.50 -41.41
C GLY A 735 1.00 -28.03 -41.37
N VAL A 736 0.27 -27.69 -40.30
CA VAL A 736 -1.10 -28.19 -40.05
C VAL A 736 -2.09 -27.03 -40.21
N SER A 737 -2.94 -27.12 -41.23
CA SER A 737 -4.09 -26.25 -41.42
C SER A 737 -5.27 -26.71 -40.59
N SER A 738 -6.17 -25.78 -40.24
CA SER A 738 -7.47 -26.12 -39.64
C SER A 738 -8.34 -26.94 -40.57
N SER A 739 -8.06 -26.92 -41.88
CA SER A 739 -8.73 -27.79 -42.85
C SER A 739 -7.85 -29.02 -43.17
N PRO A 740 -8.37 -30.25 -43.00
CA PRO A 740 -7.65 -31.49 -43.30
C PRO A 740 -7.14 -31.62 -44.74
N ASP A 741 -7.75 -30.88 -45.67
CA ASP A 741 -7.48 -30.95 -47.11
C ASP A 741 -6.35 -30.02 -47.58
N PHE A 742 -5.82 -29.19 -46.67
CA PHE A 742 -4.80 -28.17 -46.96
C PHE A 742 -3.59 -28.39 -46.08
N ASN A 743 -2.87 -29.48 -46.32
CA ASN A 743 -1.64 -29.77 -45.59
C ASN A 743 -0.55 -30.25 -46.55
N THR A 744 0.69 -30.17 -46.07
CA THR A 744 1.86 -30.66 -46.79
C THR A 744 2.32 -31.96 -46.15
N ILE A 745 2.91 -32.87 -46.91
CA ILE A 745 3.61 -34.04 -46.37
C ILE A 745 5.12 -33.79 -46.46
N THR A 746 5.82 -34.00 -45.35
CA THR A 746 7.27 -33.80 -45.24
C THR A 746 7.92 -34.94 -44.45
N CYS A 747 9.24 -34.90 -44.32
CA CYS A 747 10.00 -35.85 -43.53
C CYS A 747 11.06 -35.23 -42.61
N GLU A 748 11.92 -36.08 -42.04
CA GLU A 748 13.03 -35.66 -41.21
C GLU A 748 13.99 -34.72 -41.96
N PRO A 749 14.07 -33.42 -41.63
CA PRO A 749 14.80 -32.43 -42.44
C PRO A 749 16.30 -32.72 -42.58
N PHE A 750 16.90 -33.47 -41.65
CA PHE A 750 18.33 -33.78 -41.66
C PHE A 750 18.66 -35.18 -42.19
N TRP A 751 17.73 -35.86 -42.87
CA TRP A 751 17.96 -37.20 -43.42
C TRP A 751 19.24 -37.27 -44.28
N GLU A 752 19.52 -36.22 -45.07
CA GLU A 752 20.69 -36.17 -45.96
C GLU A 752 21.99 -36.14 -45.16
N GLN A 753 22.03 -35.37 -44.06
CA GLN A 753 23.21 -35.26 -43.21
C GLN A 753 23.42 -36.52 -42.35
N ILE A 754 22.34 -37.22 -41.98
CA ILE A 754 22.42 -38.48 -41.21
C ILE A 754 22.90 -39.65 -42.10
N PHE A 755 22.40 -39.75 -43.33
CA PHE A 755 22.63 -40.89 -44.21
C PHE A 755 23.63 -40.63 -45.33
N GLY A 756 24.10 -39.39 -45.48
CA GLY A 756 25.11 -38.96 -46.46
C GLY A 756 24.51 -38.42 -47.75
N ASN A 757 23.68 -39.22 -48.43
CA ASN A 757 23.03 -38.82 -49.68
C ASN A 757 21.75 -39.63 -49.94
N ALA A 758 20.98 -39.22 -50.95
CA ALA A 758 19.71 -39.85 -51.29
C ALA A 758 19.86 -41.31 -51.77
N SER A 759 20.98 -41.68 -52.39
CA SER A 759 21.23 -43.04 -52.88
C SER A 759 21.47 -44.01 -51.73
N ASP A 760 22.27 -43.61 -50.76
CA ASP A 760 22.57 -44.41 -49.56
C ASP A 760 21.32 -44.58 -48.69
N PHE A 761 20.54 -43.50 -48.51
CA PHE A 761 19.26 -43.58 -47.81
C PHE A 761 18.28 -44.51 -48.53
N ASN A 762 18.13 -44.39 -49.86
CA ASN A 762 17.27 -45.26 -50.65
C ASN A 762 17.66 -46.73 -50.53
N SER A 763 18.96 -47.02 -50.64
CA SER A 763 19.48 -48.39 -50.50
C SER A 763 19.21 -48.97 -49.11
N TYR A 764 19.32 -48.13 -48.07
CA TYR A 764 19.04 -48.52 -46.69
C TYR A 764 17.56 -48.84 -46.47
N ILE A 765 16.64 -47.93 -46.86
CA ILE A 765 15.20 -48.16 -46.65
C ILE A 765 14.68 -49.34 -47.47
N GLU A 766 15.25 -49.60 -48.66
CA GLU A 766 14.82 -50.74 -49.47
C GLU A 766 15.15 -52.09 -48.82
N GLY A 767 16.23 -52.17 -48.05
CA GLY A 767 16.62 -53.36 -47.29
C GLY A 767 15.78 -53.63 -46.04
N LEU A 768 14.98 -52.66 -45.57
CA LEU A 768 14.17 -52.80 -44.35
C LEU A 768 12.85 -53.54 -44.60
N THR A 769 12.43 -54.33 -43.61
CA THR A 769 11.19 -55.10 -43.61
C THR A 769 10.14 -54.56 -42.64
N GLU A 770 8.86 -54.93 -42.84
CA GLU A 770 7.76 -54.56 -41.93
C GLU A 770 7.94 -55.10 -40.50
N LYS A 771 8.75 -56.14 -40.31
CA LYS A 771 9.10 -56.65 -38.97
C LYS A 771 10.04 -55.71 -38.21
N GLU A 772 10.92 -55.01 -38.93
CA GLU A 772 11.88 -54.06 -38.33
C GLU A 772 11.24 -52.68 -38.17
N VAL A 773 10.42 -52.26 -39.13
CA VAL A 773 9.74 -50.97 -39.17
C VAL A 773 8.31 -51.19 -39.69
N PRO A 774 7.29 -51.20 -38.81
CA PRO A 774 5.91 -51.51 -39.21
C PRO A 774 5.34 -50.62 -40.31
N ASN A 775 5.71 -49.34 -40.34
CA ASN A 775 5.26 -48.36 -41.33
C ASN A 775 6.26 -48.17 -42.50
N ILE A 776 7.14 -49.13 -42.77
CA ILE A 776 8.18 -48.97 -43.80
C ILE A 776 7.59 -48.78 -45.20
N LEU A 777 6.44 -49.39 -45.50
CA LEU A 777 5.74 -49.21 -46.77
C LEU A 777 5.42 -47.74 -47.03
N ARG A 778 4.90 -47.04 -46.01
CA ARG A 778 4.64 -45.59 -46.04
C ARG A 778 5.90 -44.79 -46.34
N VAL A 779 7.00 -45.12 -45.67
CA VAL A 779 8.29 -44.45 -45.87
C VAL A 779 8.79 -44.64 -47.29
N LYS A 780 8.77 -45.86 -47.82
CA LYS A 780 9.17 -46.17 -49.20
C LYS A 780 8.29 -45.44 -50.22
N ASN A 781 6.96 -45.44 -50.02
CA ASN A 781 6.01 -44.77 -50.90
C ASN A 781 6.20 -43.25 -50.88
N PHE A 782 6.32 -42.67 -49.68
CA PHE A 782 6.65 -41.26 -49.53
C PHE A 782 7.96 -40.93 -50.23
N TRP A 783 9.01 -41.73 -50.05
CA TRP A 783 10.33 -41.46 -50.62
C TRP A 783 10.31 -41.38 -52.16
N LYS A 784 9.53 -42.25 -52.82
CA LYS A 784 9.30 -42.19 -54.28
C LYS A 784 8.66 -40.87 -54.69
N LEU A 785 7.61 -40.46 -53.98
CA LEU A 785 6.90 -39.20 -54.25
C LEU A 785 7.78 -37.98 -53.96
N TYR A 786 8.55 -38.03 -52.86
CA TYR A 786 9.45 -36.97 -52.44
C TYR A 786 10.57 -36.78 -53.47
N LYS A 787 11.16 -37.86 -53.97
CA LYS A 787 12.11 -37.83 -55.09
C LYS A 787 11.48 -37.26 -56.36
N ALA A 788 10.26 -37.65 -56.70
CA ALA A 788 9.53 -37.08 -57.85
C ALA A 788 9.17 -35.59 -57.67
N ASN A 789 9.30 -35.06 -56.45
CA ASN A 789 9.11 -33.65 -56.13
C ASN A 789 10.43 -32.91 -55.85
N ASP A 790 11.56 -33.41 -56.36
CA ASP A 790 12.92 -32.90 -56.12
C ASP A 790 13.29 -32.77 -54.63
N TYR A 791 12.87 -33.75 -53.82
CA TYR A 791 13.08 -33.77 -52.37
C TYR A 791 12.52 -32.50 -51.69
N ALA A 792 11.42 -31.95 -52.22
CA ALA A 792 10.66 -30.87 -51.60
C ALA A 792 9.37 -31.41 -50.96
N PRO A 793 8.88 -30.80 -49.87
CA PRO A 793 7.61 -31.16 -49.25
C PRO A 793 6.46 -31.22 -50.27
N ILE A 794 5.55 -32.18 -50.12
CA ILE A 794 4.47 -32.44 -51.08
C ILE A 794 3.20 -31.74 -50.62
N GLU A 795 2.79 -30.71 -51.32
CA GLU A 795 1.61 -29.91 -50.98
C GLU A 795 0.33 -30.52 -51.56
N TYR A 796 -0.72 -30.60 -50.74
CA TYR A 796 -2.05 -31.00 -51.16
C TYR A 796 -3.02 -29.86 -50.90
N ASN A 797 -3.78 -29.48 -51.92
CA ASN A 797 -4.76 -28.41 -51.85
C ASN A 797 -6.10 -28.93 -52.35
N ASN A 798 -7.07 -29.07 -51.44
CA ASN A 798 -8.43 -29.49 -51.74
C ASN A 798 -8.51 -30.89 -52.41
N GLN A 799 -7.67 -31.83 -51.96
CA GLN A 799 -7.58 -33.21 -52.51
C GLN A 799 -8.01 -34.30 -51.51
N GLY A 800 -8.87 -33.92 -50.56
CA GLY A 800 -9.24 -34.73 -49.40
C GLY A 800 -8.18 -34.78 -48.31
N SER A 801 -8.53 -35.39 -47.18
CA SER A 801 -7.70 -35.40 -45.97
C SER A 801 -6.29 -35.92 -46.23
N VAL A 802 -5.29 -35.06 -46.03
CA VAL A 802 -3.88 -35.40 -46.20
C VAL A 802 -3.42 -36.43 -45.18
N GLN A 803 -3.95 -36.36 -43.95
CA GLN A 803 -3.69 -37.36 -42.93
C GLN A 803 -4.21 -38.74 -43.35
N ALA A 804 -5.39 -38.81 -43.96
CA ALA A 804 -5.93 -40.08 -44.46
C ALA A 804 -5.05 -40.70 -45.56
N LYS A 805 -4.36 -39.88 -46.36
CA LYS A 805 -3.37 -40.34 -47.36
C LYS A 805 -2.15 -40.96 -46.69
N ILE A 806 -1.63 -40.30 -45.65
CA ILE A 806 -0.52 -40.82 -44.83
C ILE A 806 -0.94 -42.15 -44.16
N ASP A 807 -2.14 -42.20 -43.59
CA ASP A 807 -2.68 -43.38 -42.90
C ASP A 807 -2.92 -44.55 -43.86
N ASN A 808 -3.20 -44.27 -45.15
CA ASN A 808 -3.27 -45.26 -46.24
C ASN A 808 -1.90 -45.51 -46.92
N ASP A 809 -0.80 -45.20 -46.24
CA ASP A 809 0.58 -45.42 -46.67
C ASP A 809 0.93 -44.84 -48.06
N LEU A 810 0.18 -43.81 -48.49
CA LEU A 810 0.35 -43.11 -49.77
C LEU A 810 0.23 -44.03 -51.00
N GLN A 811 -0.50 -45.14 -50.87
CA GLN A 811 -0.59 -46.14 -51.94
C GLN A 811 -1.23 -45.58 -53.21
N GLU A 812 -2.29 -44.78 -53.08
CA GLU A 812 -3.00 -44.18 -54.23
C GLU A 812 -2.13 -43.13 -54.94
N GLU A 813 -1.41 -42.33 -54.17
CA GLU A 813 -0.46 -41.33 -54.68
C GLU A 813 0.68 -42.00 -55.45
N VAL A 814 1.21 -43.13 -54.97
CA VAL A 814 2.24 -43.90 -55.71
C VAL A 814 1.67 -44.55 -56.97
N LYS A 815 0.43 -45.06 -56.95
CA LYS A 815 -0.23 -45.56 -58.17
C LYS A 815 -0.30 -44.46 -59.24
N LYS A 816 -0.71 -43.25 -58.85
CA LYS A 816 -0.72 -42.08 -59.73
C LYS A 816 0.67 -41.75 -60.28
N LEU A 817 1.71 -41.81 -59.44
CA LEU A 817 3.08 -41.61 -59.89
C LEU A 817 3.54 -42.66 -60.92
N ASN A 818 3.20 -43.94 -60.70
CA ASN A 818 3.56 -45.00 -61.66
C ASN A 818 2.90 -44.79 -63.02
N ILE A 819 1.64 -44.34 -63.07
CA ILE A 819 0.96 -43.99 -64.32
C ILE A 819 1.72 -42.85 -65.04
N LEU A 820 2.16 -41.81 -64.31
CA LEU A 820 2.96 -40.73 -64.90
C LEU A 820 4.30 -41.23 -65.47
N ILE A 821 4.95 -42.17 -64.78
CA ILE A 821 6.20 -42.79 -65.26
C ILE A 821 5.97 -43.58 -66.55
N ASP A 822 4.84 -44.29 -66.65
CA ASP A 822 4.50 -45.04 -67.87
C ASP A 822 4.15 -44.10 -69.03
N ILE A 823 3.47 -42.97 -68.77
CA ILE A 823 3.26 -41.91 -69.78
C ILE A 823 4.60 -41.31 -70.22
N GLU A 824 5.55 -41.11 -69.31
CA GLU A 824 6.89 -40.63 -69.69
C GLU A 824 7.61 -41.60 -70.62
N LYS A 825 7.54 -42.91 -70.35
CA LYS A 825 8.12 -43.93 -71.24
C LYS A 825 7.46 -43.89 -72.61
N GLU A 826 6.13 -43.90 -72.66
CA GLU A 826 5.36 -43.81 -73.91
C GLU A 826 5.74 -42.55 -74.70
N PHE A 827 5.80 -41.38 -74.03
CA PHE A 827 6.24 -40.14 -74.65
C PHE A 827 7.67 -40.22 -75.18
N ASN A 828 8.61 -40.78 -74.42
CA ASN A 828 10.01 -40.91 -74.87
C ASN A 828 10.12 -41.83 -76.09
N ASP A 829 9.39 -42.95 -76.12
CA ASP A 829 9.33 -43.86 -77.25
C ASP A 829 8.73 -43.15 -78.48
N LEU A 830 7.59 -42.48 -78.32
CA LEU A 830 6.96 -41.69 -79.38
C LEU A 830 7.86 -40.56 -79.89
N HIS A 831 8.55 -39.86 -78.98
CA HIS A 831 9.44 -38.76 -79.30
C HIS A 831 10.72 -39.20 -80.00
N SER A 832 11.28 -40.35 -79.62
CA SER A 832 12.40 -40.96 -80.34
C SER A 832 12.03 -41.30 -81.79
N ASN A 833 10.82 -41.83 -82.01
CA ASN A 833 10.31 -42.18 -83.35
C ASN A 833 9.93 -40.95 -84.19
N SER A 834 9.46 -39.87 -83.55
CA SER A 834 9.08 -38.64 -84.26
C SER A 834 10.28 -37.96 -84.95
N LYS A 835 11.50 -38.12 -84.42
CA LYS A 835 12.71 -37.48 -84.96
C LYS A 835 13.16 -38.03 -86.32
N SER A 836 12.67 -39.21 -86.72
CA SER A 836 12.95 -39.86 -88.01
C SER A 836 11.77 -39.83 -88.99
N SER A 837 10.68 -39.13 -88.66
CA SER A 837 9.42 -39.17 -89.41
C SER A 837 9.32 -38.11 -90.54
N LEU A 838 8.54 -38.41 -91.59
CA LEU A 838 8.31 -37.53 -92.74
C LEU A 838 7.36 -36.36 -92.38
N PRO A 839 7.40 -35.21 -93.08
CA PRO A 839 6.63 -34.01 -92.72
C PRO A 839 5.10 -34.22 -92.55
N GLY A 840 4.51 -35.20 -93.24
CA GLY A 840 3.07 -35.53 -93.13
C GLY A 840 2.68 -36.35 -91.89
N GLU A 841 3.63 -37.00 -91.22
CA GLU A 841 3.38 -37.85 -90.03
C GLU A 841 3.42 -37.06 -88.72
N LYS A 842 3.97 -35.84 -88.76
CA LYS A 842 4.09 -34.92 -87.62
C LYS A 842 2.74 -34.62 -86.94
N ALA A 843 1.66 -34.54 -87.71
CA ALA A 843 0.31 -34.30 -87.18
C ALA A 843 -0.21 -35.45 -86.29
N VAL A 844 0.18 -36.70 -86.57
CA VAL A 844 -0.20 -37.88 -85.78
C VAL A 844 0.52 -37.85 -84.42
N TYR A 845 1.80 -37.50 -84.41
CA TYR A 845 2.57 -37.36 -83.18
C TYR A 845 2.05 -36.22 -82.30
N ILE A 846 1.67 -35.08 -82.89
CA ILE A 846 1.03 -33.98 -82.14
C ILE A 846 -0.28 -34.45 -81.49
N ALA A 847 -1.10 -35.24 -82.18
CA ALA A 847 -2.33 -35.79 -81.60
C ALA A 847 -2.04 -36.73 -80.42
N GLN A 848 -1.04 -37.60 -80.54
CA GLN A 848 -0.62 -38.50 -79.46
C GLN A 848 -0.02 -37.75 -78.26
N TYR A 849 0.77 -36.70 -78.49
CA TYR A 849 1.28 -35.84 -77.41
C TYR A 849 0.15 -35.13 -76.65
N ASN A 850 -0.89 -34.67 -77.36
CA ASN A 850 -2.08 -34.10 -76.72
C ASN A 850 -2.86 -35.15 -75.91
N LEU A 851 -2.89 -36.42 -76.34
CA LEU A 851 -3.45 -37.51 -75.54
C LEU A 851 -2.64 -37.73 -74.25
N CYS A 852 -1.30 -37.72 -74.33
CA CYS A 852 -0.45 -37.79 -73.14
C CYS A 852 -0.71 -36.62 -72.18
N LEU A 853 -0.85 -35.38 -72.68
CA LEU A 853 -1.19 -34.21 -71.86
C LEU A 853 -2.56 -34.36 -71.18
N THR A 854 -3.56 -34.83 -71.92
CA THR A 854 -4.91 -35.07 -71.37
C THR A 854 -4.88 -36.17 -70.29
N ALA A 855 -4.09 -37.22 -70.50
CA ALA A 855 -3.90 -38.28 -69.51
C ALA A 855 -3.22 -37.75 -68.24
N ILE A 856 -2.21 -36.88 -68.37
CA ILE A 856 -1.53 -36.23 -67.23
C ILE A 856 -2.51 -35.39 -66.41
N ASP A 857 -3.34 -34.56 -67.08
CA ASP A 857 -4.29 -33.66 -66.40
C ASP A 857 -5.35 -34.43 -65.58
N ASN A 858 -5.68 -35.66 -65.96
CA ASN A 858 -6.66 -36.51 -65.27
C ASN A 858 -6.12 -37.22 -64.01
N ILE A 859 -4.80 -37.31 -63.82
CA ILE A 859 -4.19 -38.07 -62.70
C ILE A 859 -4.32 -37.33 -61.36
N GLY A 860 -4.23 -35.99 -61.40
CA GLY A 860 -4.37 -35.14 -60.22
C GLY A 860 -3.31 -35.38 -59.14
N LEU A 861 -2.04 -35.64 -59.53
CA LEU A 861 -0.88 -35.68 -58.64
C LEU A 861 0.04 -34.49 -58.95
N TYR A 862 0.13 -33.54 -58.02
CA TYR A 862 0.84 -32.27 -58.21
C TYR A 862 2.23 -32.32 -57.61
N VAL A 863 3.13 -33.07 -58.26
CA VAL A 863 4.58 -33.07 -57.98
C VAL A 863 5.35 -32.40 -59.11
N LYS A 864 6.57 -31.91 -58.84
CA LYS A 864 7.43 -31.26 -59.86
C LYS A 864 7.65 -32.12 -61.10
N PHE A 865 7.76 -33.45 -60.94
CA PHE A 865 7.86 -34.39 -62.06
C PHE A 865 6.68 -34.25 -63.04
N THR A 866 5.44 -34.10 -62.55
CA THR A 866 4.25 -33.88 -63.39
C THR A 866 4.40 -32.61 -64.24
N GLY A 867 4.84 -31.51 -63.62
CA GLY A 867 5.07 -30.24 -64.31
C GLY A 867 6.18 -30.30 -65.36
N SER A 868 7.30 -30.95 -65.02
CA SER A 868 8.43 -31.16 -65.92
C SER A 868 8.06 -32.01 -67.14
N LEU A 869 7.34 -33.11 -66.93
CA LEU A 869 6.85 -33.97 -68.01
C LEU A 869 5.90 -33.21 -68.93
N ARG A 870 4.95 -32.47 -68.36
CA ARG A 870 4.02 -31.62 -69.12
C ARG A 870 4.76 -30.58 -69.97
N ALA A 871 5.76 -29.91 -69.40
CA ALA A 871 6.58 -28.92 -70.09
C ALA A 871 7.36 -29.54 -71.26
N ARG A 872 7.98 -30.71 -71.06
CA ARG A 872 8.70 -31.44 -72.12
C ARG A 872 7.79 -31.85 -73.27
N ILE A 873 6.59 -32.35 -72.98
CA ILE A 873 5.62 -32.74 -74.02
C ILE A 873 5.14 -31.49 -74.77
N SER A 874 4.83 -30.41 -74.06
CA SER A 874 4.39 -29.14 -74.67
C SER A 874 5.48 -28.52 -75.55
N GLN A 875 6.73 -28.58 -75.10
CA GLN A 875 7.89 -28.16 -75.90
C GLN A 875 8.04 -29.04 -77.15
N ALA A 876 7.93 -30.36 -77.03
CA ALA A 876 7.99 -31.27 -78.17
C ALA A 876 6.86 -31.01 -79.18
N ILE A 877 5.66 -30.62 -78.73
CA ILE A 877 4.59 -30.16 -79.64
C ILE A 877 5.05 -28.89 -80.37
N SER A 878 5.59 -27.89 -79.66
CA SER A 878 6.04 -26.63 -80.26
C SER A 878 7.21 -26.77 -81.23
N GLU A 879 8.08 -27.76 -81.03
CA GLU A 879 9.22 -28.05 -81.91
C GLU A 879 8.79 -28.77 -83.20
N ILE A 880 7.65 -29.47 -83.17
CA ILE A 880 7.13 -30.24 -84.30
C ILE A 880 6.11 -29.45 -85.12
N SER A 881 5.32 -28.59 -84.46
CA SER A 881 4.38 -27.64 -85.08
C SER A 881 5.10 -26.53 -85.84
#